data_AF-A0A0J7NXW3-F1
#
_entry.id   AF-A0A0J7NXW3-F1
#
_cell.length_a   1.000
_cell.length_b   1.000
_cell.length_c   1.000
_cell.angle_alpha   90.00
_cell.angle_beta   90.00
_cell.angle_gamma   90.00
#
_symmetry.space_group_name_H-M   'P 1'
#
loop_
_entity.id
_entity.type
_entity.pdbx_description
1 polymer ?
#
loop_
_entity_poly.entity_id
_entity_poly.type
_entity_poly.pdbx_seq_one_letter_code
_entity_poly.pdbx_strand_id
1 'polypeptide(L)'
;MQQTVNEAEFTVTKLVNERNGLMVQLEEEKRKCEDLLFRFEEESVNKDDIQVINTVNESRIKQLEEELAEERRERVAQLERDSIKLFEAEEELTRLHAIRSYKSLTFKLYAILFAFFPQLPLYRIGLLDLESRNQSLEEIKNSLEKEAREKSGLVNECVERIRELELELSKTQQESTSHSESESRLERELEATRQSLQNKEILLENMKQEFEKSANLLSEELRKSKETIETMRRENASERDSIINVLLSESRQTIEEKDRLIKVKTEELENESRRLLEQQNVALEGLKTENIKRIHELSESFEQQLRAKDSKIEEVSQQLSQKVSETERLLAELAAERELRKKKDEELIDALRKLEELSMKLKLAEESNNALSKQIQDYRSKSDDNIKIIHEKQQLEQDLASLIASEEKSTAQLNKLNEELRVRDRELAELRNANVAQLEEITKRFEAQINEKVKYIDEISADVAQKALMLAKLEKDIADLKAIIASKDEEIKHLLEKTSELQDALTLSEQTKTNLESELRVFESNVQNLNQQIVRSEEKISQLSLQKEKLECDVASAISSSTDSSEQLSKYNEDLRKKEKELDEAREKIFHVESTLRQTEGKLSNTETESNKNAALVEQLRSEKSNLESHIGDTKKSNADYVEKIREYERKENELSAKLKESEHIKKNLEEKSDEIAKLTERLTKKEEEIANLCGEHKTLQNSHEEQISSSQKQIADLSTELATSRDEIKNLQKFKNKLEADQSANLWSIEELTEKLKVESDTSSNLKNLIQEKSLKLQDTENKLSELQKTHDALINDKAAADNNLTTSLNTMTSTIEELNGKLKDAERMIRDKTDEVSKARAETEKSQAQIIEMDATISSMKEKHIRSSDELKNAQEAATQKQSIVNELTEVKTALENSVKSLETQLSNLHEKLDKREKLLAEMEVKIKESGTSKKEEILKLQNSLECEIVAKQKKVEDINKQNKELEEKLQSSQYAVDKHKTDLNDKENIIGKLKAQIKALEDAQVERIKAEQQSRNEETKLKQNELSGANKRIHELQHAMNALEKQLKEQADLARTMENNEKEVKKNVQNLQEKLNVAKTEETRLLGELSRLEKENKQVTAKWTETTNQLKLSHENLKNAYDGDMKQHIVAKLQEENDTVKSQIDFLNSVIVDMQRKNESLLCKIEVLEMGVPANEAEDYTRSTLDKRTAAPRMFCDICDRFDLHETEDCPRQAQDFSDRVPERAAKSKKQSVERPYCENCEMFGHDTGDCDDAETF
;
A
#
# COMPACT_ATOMS: atom_id res chain seq x y z
N MET A 1 18.82 3.70 -110.03
CA MET A 1 18.12 4.97 -109.71
C MET A 1 16.92 4.70 -108.83
N GLN A 2 15.69 4.41 -109.30
CA GLN A 2 14.53 4.30 -108.39
C GLN A 2 14.75 3.30 -107.25
N GLN A 3 15.14 2.05 -107.56
CA GLN A 3 15.48 1.05 -106.54
C GLN A 3 16.56 1.54 -105.57
N THR A 4 17.58 2.24 -106.07
CA THR A 4 18.69 2.83 -105.30
C THR A 4 18.24 4.01 -104.41
N VAL A 5 17.17 4.72 -104.80
CA VAL A 5 16.52 5.75 -103.97
C VAL A 5 15.70 5.08 -102.88
N ASN A 6 14.90 4.06 -103.21
CA ASN A 6 14.14 3.29 -102.23
C ASN A 6 15.06 2.61 -101.17
N GLU A 7 16.21 2.09 -101.58
CA GLU A 7 17.24 1.53 -100.68
C GLU A 7 17.88 2.61 -99.77
N ALA A 8 18.07 3.83 -100.28
CA ALA A 8 18.53 4.97 -99.50
C ALA A 8 17.44 5.48 -98.53
N GLU A 9 16.18 5.55 -98.95
CA GLU A 9 15.04 5.93 -98.10
C GLU A 9 14.81 4.91 -96.99
N PHE A 10 14.93 3.60 -97.28
CA PHE A 10 14.86 2.55 -96.27
C PHE A 10 15.99 2.64 -95.25
N THR A 11 17.25 2.84 -95.69
CA THR A 11 18.39 2.99 -94.76
C THR A 11 18.32 4.29 -93.95
N VAL A 12 17.87 5.40 -94.54
CA VAL A 12 17.58 6.65 -93.79
C VAL A 12 16.47 6.43 -92.76
N THR A 13 15.39 5.72 -93.11
CA THR A 13 14.30 5.41 -92.16
C THR A 13 14.79 4.54 -91.01
N LYS A 14 15.62 3.52 -91.30
CA LYS A 14 16.25 2.67 -90.28
C LYS A 14 17.14 3.49 -89.33
N LEU A 15 17.98 4.36 -89.88
CA LEU A 15 18.86 5.25 -89.08
C LEU A 15 18.07 6.28 -88.27
N VAL A 16 16.93 6.79 -88.76
CA VAL A 16 16.04 7.67 -87.99
C VAL A 16 15.39 6.93 -86.82
N ASN A 17 14.96 5.68 -87.03
CA ASN A 17 14.41 4.85 -85.96
C ASN A 17 15.47 4.50 -84.90
N GLU A 18 16.68 4.13 -85.31
CA GLU A 18 17.82 3.88 -84.41
C GLU A 18 18.20 5.15 -83.61
N ARG A 19 18.26 6.31 -84.27
CA ARG A 19 18.48 7.61 -83.61
C ARG A 19 17.40 7.95 -82.59
N ASN A 20 16.14 7.61 -82.88
CA ASN A 20 15.03 7.88 -81.96
C ASN A 20 15.05 6.92 -80.77
N GLY A 21 15.39 5.64 -80.96
CA GLY A 21 15.61 4.69 -79.86
C GLY A 21 16.73 5.13 -78.92
N LEU A 22 17.88 5.54 -79.48
CA LEU A 22 19.00 6.11 -78.71
C LEU A 22 18.62 7.41 -77.98
N MET A 23 17.72 8.22 -78.55
CA MET A 23 17.21 9.44 -77.91
C MET A 23 16.29 9.11 -76.72
N VAL A 24 15.46 8.08 -76.81
CA VAL A 24 14.64 7.60 -75.67
C VAL A 24 15.53 7.08 -74.56
N GLN A 25 16.51 6.22 -74.88
CA GLN A 25 17.48 5.70 -73.90
C GLN A 25 18.28 6.82 -73.21
N LEU A 26 18.70 7.85 -73.94
CA LEU A 26 19.39 9.01 -73.36
C LEU A 26 18.51 9.80 -72.39
N GLU A 27 17.22 9.98 -72.70
CA GLU A 27 16.27 10.68 -71.82
C GLU A 27 15.92 9.84 -70.58
N GLU A 28 15.90 8.52 -70.71
CA GLU A 28 15.68 7.57 -69.62
C GLU A 28 16.88 7.51 -68.66
N GLU A 29 18.12 7.52 -69.18
CA GLU A 29 19.33 7.63 -68.35
C GLU A 29 19.45 8.99 -67.65
N LYS A 30 19.12 10.11 -68.33
CA LYS A 30 19.01 11.42 -67.64
C LYS A 30 18.06 11.34 -66.45
N ARG A 31 16.89 10.72 -66.63
CA ARG A 31 15.87 10.62 -65.59
C ARG A 31 16.35 9.80 -64.39
N LYS A 32 17.14 8.76 -64.61
CA LYS A 32 17.83 8.00 -63.55
C LYS A 32 18.88 8.87 -62.85
N CYS A 33 19.64 9.70 -63.56
CA CYS A 33 20.57 10.65 -62.94
C CYS A 33 19.86 11.74 -62.12
N GLU A 34 18.70 12.23 -62.56
CA GLU A 34 17.88 13.19 -61.81
C GLU A 34 17.26 12.55 -60.55
N ASP A 35 16.76 11.32 -60.63
CA ASP A 35 16.25 10.56 -59.48
C ASP A 35 17.35 10.25 -58.45
N LEU A 36 18.55 9.84 -58.92
CA LEU A 36 19.72 9.64 -58.05
C LEU A 36 20.20 10.94 -57.40
N LEU A 37 20.13 12.08 -58.10
CA LEU A 37 20.48 13.39 -57.53
C LEU A 37 19.47 13.78 -56.44
N PHE A 38 18.17 13.62 -56.70
CA PHE A 38 17.12 13.94 -55.73
C PHE A 38 17.25 13.10 -54.45
N ARG A 39 17.53 11.80 -54.59
CA ARG A 39 17.76 10.90 -53.44
C ARG A 39 19.03 11.22 -52.67
N PHE A 40 20.08 11.70 -53.35
CA PHE A 40 21.30 12.19 -52.68
C PHE A 40 21.08 13.50 -51.92
N GLU A 41 20.23 14.40 -52.44
CA GLU A 41 19.81 15.61 -51.73
C GLU A 41 18.92 15.27 -50.52
N GLU A 42 18.02 14.29 -50.63
CA GLU A 42 17.19 13.78 -49.53
C GLU A 42 18.01 13.08 -48.42
N GLU A 43 18.99 12.25 -48.78
CA GLU A 43 19.96 11.68 -47.82
C GLU A 43 20.82 12.77 -47.15
N SER A 44 21.14 13.86 -47.86
CA SER A 44 21.92 14.97 -47.34
C SER A 44 21.13 15.78 -46.30
N VAL A 45 19.86 16.11 -46.57
CA VAL A 45 19.00 16.88 -45.65
C VAL A 45 18.77 16.13 -44.34
N ASN A 46 18.46 14.82 -44.39
CA ASN A 46 18.28 14.01 -43.18
C ASN A 46 19.52 13.96 -42.27
N LYS A 47 20.72 14.14 -42.84
CA LYS A 47 21.98 13.96 -42.12
C LYS A 47 22.29 15.10 -41.14
N ASP A 48 21.96 16.33 -41.50
CA ASP A 48 22.21 17.51 -40.67
C ASP A 48 21.25 17.55 -39.47
N ASP A 49 19.96 17.21 -39.66
CA ASP A 49 18.97 17.10 -38.57
C ASP A 49 19.34 15.97 -37.58
N ILE A 50 19.78 14.82 -38.08
CA ILE A 50 20.31 13.73 -37.24
C ILE A 50 21.53 14.19 -36.43
N GLN A 51 22.39 15.04 -37.00
CA GLN A 51 23.57 15.55 -36.28
C GLN A 51 23.18 16.50 -35.14
N VAL A 52 22.16 17.36 -35.33
CA VAL A 52 21.60 18.19 -34.24
C VAL A 52 21.01 17.31 -33.13
N ILE A 53 20.16 16.34 -33.48
CA ILE A 53 19.54 15.41 -32.51
C ILE A 53 20.61 14.63 -31.74
N ASN A 54 21.67 14.18 -32.39
CA ASN A 54 22.76 13.46 -31.73
C ASN A 54 23.53 14.34 -30.74
N THR A 55 23.75 15.64 -30.99
CA THR A 55 24.38 16.51 -29.97
C THR A 55 23.51 16.75 -28.73
N VAL A 56 22.18 16.80 -28.89
CA VAL A 56 21.24 16.85 -27.77
C VAL A 56 21.25 15.53 -26.99
N ASN A 57 21.26 14.40 -27.70
CA ASN A 57 21.33 13.07 -27.09
C ASN A 57 22.67 12.81 -26.39
N GLU A 58 23.82 13.21 -26.94
CA GLU A 58 25.11 13.15 -26.24
C GLU A 58 25.09 13.98 -24.95
N SER A 59 24.48 15.16 -24.97
CA SER A 59 24.34 16.02 -23.79
C SER A 59 23.46 15.37 -22.72
N ARG A 60 22.37 14.73 -23.15
CA ARG A 60 21.46 13.95 -22.30
C ARG A 60 22.12 12.70 -21.71
N ILE A 61 22.92 11.99 -22.51
CA ILE A 61 23.69 10.81 -22.10
C ILE A 61 24.74 11.21 -21.08
N LYS A 62 25.56 12.24 -21.34
CA LYS A 62 26.57 12.73 -20.38
C LYS A 62 25.97 13.15 -19.03
N GLN A 63 24.77 13.76 -19.05
CA GLN A 63 24.04 14.09 -17.82
C GLN A 63 23.61 12.82 -17.05
N LEU A 64 23.04 11.83 -17.75
CA LEU A 64 22.64 10.54 -17.16
C LEU A 64 23.85 9.71 -16.70
N GLU A 65 25.00 9.82 -17.36
CA GLU A 65 26.27 9.22 -16.95
C GLU A 65 26.82 9.86 -15.67
N GLU A 66 26.75 11.19 -15.52
CA GLU A 66 27.18 11.88 -14.30
C GLU A 66 26.23 11.58 -13.13
N GLU A 67 24.91 11.52 -13.36
CA GLU A 67 23.90 11.07 -12.38
C GLU A 67 24.11 9.59 -11.97
N LEU A 68 24.35 8.69 -12.92
CA LEU A 68 24.65 7.28 -12.65
C LEU A 68 26.00 7.09 -11.96
N ALA A 69 26.99 7.96 -12.21
CA ALA A 69 28.27 7.96 -11.53
C ALA A 69 28.16 8.49 -10.08
N GLU A 70 27.24 9.41 -9.80
CA GLU A 70 26.90 9.84 -8.44
C GLU A 70 26.24 8.67 -7.68
N GLU A 71 25.22 8.03 -8.26
CA GLU A 71 24.53 6.89 -7.63
C GLU A 71 25.46 5.68 -7.42
N ARG A 72 26.34 5.38 -8.39
CA ARG A 72 27.35 4.30 -8.25
C ARG A 72 28.33 4.61 -7.11
N ARG A 73 28.74 5.87 -6.91
CA ARG A 73 29.60 6.25 -5.79
C ARG A 73 28.89 6.05 -4.44
N GLU A 74 27.63 6.46 -4.32
CA GLU A 74 26.86 6.26 -3.08
C GLU A 74 26.58 4.77 -2.79
N ARG A 75 26.24 3.97 -3.82
CA ARG A 75 26.08 2.51 -3.69
C ARG A 75 27.38 1.81 -3.31
N VAL A 76 28.53 2.20 -3.86
CA VAL A 76 29.84 1.63 -3.46
C VAL A 76 30.16 1.99 -2.01
N ALA A 77 29.99 3.25 -1.59
CA ALA A 77 30.17 3.66 -0.20
C ALA A 77 29.20 2.95 0.77
N GLN A 78 28.02 2.53 0.31
CA GLN A 78 27.14 1.67 1.09
C GLN A 78 27.66 0.23 1.17
N LEU A 79 28.06 -0.37 0.05
CA LEU A 79 28.58 -1.75 0.00
C LEU A 79 29.88 -1.92 0.78
N GLU A 80 30.78 -0.93 0.79
CA GLU A 80 31.98 -0.94 1.64
C GLU A 80 31.60 -0.91 3.13
N ARG A 81 30.66 -0.04 3.53
CA ARG A 81 30.16 0.04 4.92
C ARG A 81 29.47 -1.24 5.38
N ASP A 82 28.86 -2.01 4.48
CA ASP A 82 28.19 -3.27 4.82
C ASP A 82 29.14 -4.48 4.70
N SER A 83 30.12 -4.44 3.81
CA SER A 83 31.21 -5.44 3.72
C SER A 83 32.09 -5.44 4.97
N ILE A 84 32.41 -4.26 5.52
CA ILE A 84 33.15 -4.15 6.80
C ILE A 84 32.39 -4.83 7.94
N LYS A 85 31.07 -4.61 8.05
CA LYS A 85 30.22 -5.26 9.07
C LYS A 85 30.14 -6.77 8.89
N LEU A 86 30.13 -7.26 7.65
CA LEU A 86 30.16 -8.70 7.34
C LEU A 86 31.50 -9.32 7.76
N PHE A 87 32.63 -8.63 7.52
CA PHE A 87 33.95 -9.09 7.96
C PHE A 87 34.06 -9.13 9.50
N GLU A 88 33.57 -8.10 10.19
CA GLU A 88 33.49 -8.06 11.66
C GLU A 88 32.63 -9.21 12.23
N ALA A 89 31.52 -9.54 11.57
CA ALA A 89 30.66 -10.67 11.95
C ALA A 89 31.32 -12.04 11.66
N GLU A 90 32.08 -12.16 10.58
CA GLU A 90 32.75 -13.41 10.17
C GLU A 90 34.00 -13.71 11.04
N GLU A 91 34.75 -12.68 11.48
CA GLU A 91 35.81 -12.86 12.49
C GLU A 91 35.23 -13.42 13.80
N GLU A 92 34.13 -12.85 14.30
CA GLU A 92 33.57 -13.27 15.59
C GLU A 92 32.87 -14.63 15.52
N LEU A 93 32.23 -14.99 14.40
CA LEU A 93 31.77 -16.36 14.14
C LEU A 93 32.93 -17.36 14.13
N THR A 94 34.06 -17.00 13.52
CA THR A 94 35.28 -17.83 13.52
C THR A 94 35.85 -17.98 14.93
N ARG A 95 35.85 -16.91 15.73
CA ARG A 95 36.25 -16.90 17.15
C ARG A 95 35.37 -17.85 17.99
N LEU A 96 34.06 -17.85 17.76
CA LEU A 96 33.10 -18.75 18.43
C LEU A 96 33.26 -20.23 18.01
N HIS A 97 33.58 -20.50 16.73
CA HIS A 97 33.87 -21.85 16.25
C HIS A 97 35.13 -22.45 16.89
N ALA A 98 36.20 -21.67 17.07
CA ALA A 98 37.41 -22.12 17.75
C ALA A 98 37.14 -22.58 19.19
N ILE A 99 36.31 -21.85 19.94
CA ILE A 99 35.91 -22.16 21.32
C ILE A 99 35.08 -23.45 21.39
N ARG A 100 34.26 -23.74 20.37
CA ARG A 100 33.40 -24.94 20.32
C ARG A 100 34.21 -26.23 20.10
N SER A 101 35.27 -26.17 19.28
CA SER A 101 36.13 -27.33 18.98
C SER A 101 36.82 -27.90 20.24
N TYR A 102 37.39 -27.01 21.08
CA TYR A 102 38.17 -27.40 22.27
C TYR A 102 37.36 -28.15 23.35
N LYS A 103 36.03 -28.02 23.37
CA LYS A 103 35.14 -28.71 24.34
C LYS A 103 34.73 -30.13 23.91
N SER A 104 34.95 -30.54 22.67
CA SER A 104 34.58 -31.89 22.22
C SER A 104 35.66 -32.95 22.46
N LEU A 105 36.94 -32.56 22.48
CA LEU A 105 38.06 -33.51 22.48
C LEU A 105 38.35 -34.11 23.87
N THR A 106 38.08 -33.35 24.93
CA THR A 106 38.37 -33.73 26.33
C THR A 106 37.45 -34.82 26.90
N PHE A 107 36.25 -35.02 26.33
CA PHE A 107 35.31 -36.05 26.82
C PHE A 107 35.59 -37.46 26.28
N LYS A 108 36.25 -37.60 25.12
CA LYS A 108 36.56 -38.92 24.51
C LYS A 108 37.83 -39.58 25.04
N LEU A 109 38.76 -38.81 25.61
CA LEU A 109 40.08 -39.32 26.01
C LEU A 109 40.05 -40.18 27.29
N TYR A 110 39.04 -39.98 28.15
CA TYR A 110 38.91 -40.68 29.44
C TYR A 110 38.41 -42.14 29.35
N ALA A 111 37.89 -42.57 28.20
CA ALA A 111 37.25 -43.88 28.04
C ALA A 111 38.19 -45.01 27.57
N ILE A 112 39.39 -44.69 27.07
CA ILE A 112 40.29 -45.66 26.40
C ILE A 112 41.39 -46.18 27.35
N LEU A 113 41.70 -45.46 28.42
CA LEU A 113 42.93 -45.67 29.21
C LEU A 113 42.90 -46.80 30.25
N PHE A 114 41.83 -47.60 30.34
CA PHE A 114 41.63 -48.56 31.45
C PHE A 114 41.42 -50.03 31.04
N ALA A 115 41.63 -50.39 29.76
CA ALA A 115 41.21 -51.69 29.23
C ALA A 115 42.33 -52.71 28.92
N PHE A 116 43.53 -52.30 28.50
CA PHE A 116 44.52 -53.23 27.91
C PHE A 116 45.98 -53.04 28.37
N PHE A 117 46.31 -53.71 29.47
CA PHE A 117 47.54 -54.50 29.65
C PHE A 117 47.09 -55.98 29.80
N PRO A 118 47.90 -57.04 29.52
CA PRO A 118 49.37 -57.03 29.46
C PRO A 118 50.08 -57.89 28.35
N GLN A 119 51.40 -57.69 28.19
CA GLN A 119 52.46 -58.70 27.84
C GLN A 119 52.48 -59.40 26.43
N LEU A 120 53.61 -59.88 25.84
CA LEU A 120 55.07 -59.56 25.78
C LEU A 120 55.72 -60.36 24.55
N PRO A 121 57.06 -60.44 24.22
CA PRO A 121 57.57 -60.35 22.81
C PRO A 121 58.76 -61.32 22.38
N LEU A 122 59.52 -60.98 21.30
CA LEU A 122 60.98 -61.26 21.00
C LEU A 122 61.47 -62.33 19.95
N TYR A 123 62.78 -62.66 19.95
CA TYR A 123 63.78 -62.88 18.83
C TYR A 123 64.62 -64.20 18.95
N ARG A 124 65.55 -64.68 18.06
CA ARG A 124 65.96 -64.54 16.61
C ARG A 124 67.31 -65.33 16.38
N ILE A 125 67.69 -65.71 15.12
CA ILE A 125 69.01 -66.29 14.65
C ILE A 125 69.23 -67.82 14.97
N GLY A 126 69.97 -68.68 14.22
CA GLY A 126 70.48 -68.62 12.81
C GLY A 126 71.84 -69.34 12.50
N LEU A 127 71.88 -70.18 11.44
CA LEU A 127 73.02 -70.78 10.64
C LEU A 127 74.01 -71.87 11.19
N LEU A 128 74.20 -72.95 10.38
CA LEU A 128 75.34 -73.93 10.21
C LEU A 128 75.79 -74.85 11.39
N ASP A 129 76.50 -76.00 11.25
CA ASP A 129 77.26 -76.63 10.13
C ASP A 129 77.31 -78.22 10.13
N LEU A 130 78.17 -78.84 9.29
CA LEU A 130 78.41 -80.27 8.93
C LEU A 130 79.26 -81.16 9.88
N GLU A 131 79.31 -82.50 9.63
CA GLU A 131 80.51 -83.31 9.20
C GLU A 131 80.48 -84.84 9.56
N SER A 132 81.25 -85.66 8.80
CA SER A 132 81.85 -86.98 9.14
C SER A 132 81.01 -88.28 9.23
N ARG A 133 81.10 -89.14 8.19
CA ARG A 133 81.60 -90.56 8.28
C ARG A 133 81.53 -91.37 6.96
N ASN A 134 82.68 -91.50 6.28
CA ASN A 134 83.02 -92.63 5.40
C ASN A 134 83.95 -93.57 6.17
N GLN A 135 83.75 -94.91 6.19
CA GLN A 135 84.85 -95.84 6.54
C GLN A 135 84.67 -97.36 6.26
N SER A 136 83.52 -97.86 5.81
CA SER A 136 83.27 -99.31 5.67
C SER A 136 83.73 -99.93 4.32
N LEU A 137 85.01 -99.74 4.00
CA LEU A 137 85.70 -100.37 2.87
C LEU A 137 86.16 -101.82 3.16
N GLU A 138 86.69 -102.46 2.13
CA GLU A 138 87.83 -103.40 2.15
C GLU A 138 87.63 -104.92 2.28
N GLU A 139 86.83 -105.45 3.21
CA GLU A 139 87.05 -106.86 3.65
C GLU A 139 86.80 -107.97 2.61
N ILE A 140 85.80 -107.82 1.73
CA ILE A 140 85.33 -108.91 0.83
C ILE A 140 86.29 -109.16 -0.38
N LYS A 141 87.32 -108.32 -0.52
CA LYS A 141 88.28 -108.29 -1.63
C LYS A 141 89.14 -109.56 -1.83
N ASN A 142 89.34 -110.38 -0.78
CA ASN A 142 90.50 -111.27 -0.68
C ASN A 142 90.20 -112.80 -0.73
N SER A 143 89.15 -113.22 -1.44
CA SER A 143 88.92 -114.63 -1.83
C SER A 143 88.14 -114.66 -3.15
N LEU A 144 88.68 -114.12 -4.25
CA LEU A 144 89.94 -114.45 -4.93
C LEU A 144 90.01 -115.87 -5.52
N GLU A 145 90.20 -115.89 -6.83
CA GLU A 145 91.16 -116.71 -7.58
C GLU A 145 91.00 -118.23 -7.66
N LYS A 146 90.25 -118.92 -6.78
CA LYS A 146 90.03 -120.36 -6.94
C LYS A 146 88.91 -120.70 -7.94
N GLU A 147 87.85 -119.88 -7.96
CA GLU A 147 86.78 -119.90 -8.95
C GLU A 147 87.30 -119.55 -10.37
N ALA A 148 88.49 -118.95 -10.48
CA ALA A 148 89.13 -118.51 -11.73
C ALA A 148 89.65 -119.66 -12.64
N ARG A 149 89.03 -120.84 -12.59
CA ARG A 149 89.20 -121.93 -13.57
C ARG A 149 87.90 -122.51 -14.10
N GLU A 150 86.79 -122.37 -13.38
CA GLU A 150 85.45 -122.52 -13.97
C GLU A 150 85.10 -121.30 -14.84
N LYS A 151 85.80 -120.17 -14.59
CA LYS A 151 86.16 -119.16 -15.60
C LYS A 151 87.03 -119.74 -16.74
N SER A 152 86.43 -120.58 -17.57
CA SER A 152 86.90 -120.90 -18.93
C SER A 152 85.77 -121.40 -19.82
N GLY A 153 84.91 -122.31 -19.30
CA GLY A 153 83.67 -122.71 -19.98
C GLY A 153 82.68 -121.56 -20.05
N LEU A 154 82.35 -120.99 -18.89
CA LEU A 154 81.53 -119.77 -18.76
C LEU A 154 82.11 -118.56 -19.50
N VAL A 155 83.41 -118.54 -19.80
CA VAL A 155 84.04 -117.41 -20.52
C VAL A 155 83.58 -117.36 -21.97
N ASN A 156 83.36 -118.50 -22.64
CA ASN A 156 82.90 -118.49 -24.04
C ASN A 156 81.41 -118.08 -24.15
N GLU A 157 80.57 -118.51 -23.20
CA GLU A 157 79.17 -118.11 -23.14
C GLU A 157 79.02 -116.65 -22.68
N CYS A 158 79.88 -116.19 -21.76
CA CYS A 158 80.03 -114.77 -21.46
C CYS A 158 80.58 -113.97 -22.63
N VAL A 159 81.42 -114.51 -23.54
CA VAL A 159 81.95 -113.74 -24.69
C VAL A 159 80.86 -113.41 -25.70
N GLU A 160 79.91 -114.31 -25.98
CA GLU A 160 78.74 -113.97 -26.80
C GLU A 160 77.82 -112.99 -26.07
N ARG A 161 77.59 -113.18 -24.76
CA ARG A 161 76.80 -112.23 -23.97
C ARG A 161 77.47 -110.86 -23.80
N ILE A 162 78.80 -110.82 -23.82
CA ILE A 162 79.61 -109.61 -23.85
C ILE A 162 79.47 -108.95 -25.23
N ARG A 163 79.43 -109.68 -26.34
CA ARG A 163 79.15 -109.07 -27.67
C ARG A 163 77.76 -108.44 -27.76
N GLU A 164 76.74 -109.10 -27.21
CA GLU A 164 75.40 -108.49 -27.09
C GLU A 164 75.42 -107.25 -26.20
N LEU A 165 76.10 -107.31 -25.04
CA LEU A 165 76.22 -106.18 -24.12
C LEU A 165 77.14 -105.07 -24.66
N GLU A 166 78.17 -105.35 -25.45
CA GLU A 166 79.04 -104.38 -26.12
C GLU A 166 78.29 -103.65 -27.22
N LEU A 167 77.38 -104.32 -27.92
CA LEU A 167 76.47 -103.69 -28.89
C LEU A 167 75.50 -102.74 -28.19
N GLU A 168 74.85 -103.19 -27.12
CA GLU A 168 73.88 -102.37 -26.37
C GLU A 168 74.55 -101.29 -25.50
N LEU A 169 75.80 -101.50 -25.06
CA LEU A 169 76.66 -100.48 -24.44
C LEU A 169 77.11 -99.44 -25.47
N SER A 170 77.55 -99.86 -26.68
CA SER A 170 77.89 -98.93 -27.76
C SER A 170 76.69 -98.06 -28.13
N LYS A 171 75.49 -98.66 -28.16
CA LYS A 171 74.22 -97.99 -28.45
C LYS A 171 73.79 -97.04 -27.33
N THR A 172 73.83 -97.44 -26.06
CA THR A 172 73.58 -96.53 -24.93
C THR A 172 74.67 -95.47 -24.73
N GLN A 173 75.89 -95.71 -25.20
CA GLN A 173 76.98 -94.73 -25.25
C GLN A 173 76.82 -93.75 -26.43
N GLN A 174 76.22 -94.19 -27.54
CA GLN A 174 75.79 -93.33 -28.65
C GLN A 174 74.54 -92.50 -28.28
N GLU A 175 73.61 -93.07 -27.53
CA GLU A 175 72.45 -92.36 -26.99
C GLU A 175 72.86 -91.35 -25.91
N SER A 176 73.76 -91.70 -24.98
CA SER A 176 74.24 -90.75 -23.96
C SER A 176 75.16 -89.65 -24.52
N THR A 177 75.93 -89.90 -25.57
CA THR A 177 76.61 -88.82 -26.31
C THR A 177 75.61 -87.91 -27.01
N SER A 178 74.54 -88.45 -27.62
CA SER A 178 73.48 -87.61 -28.19
C SER A 178 72.73 -86.77 -27.14
N HIS A 179 72.50 -87.32 -25.93
CA HIS A 179 71.94 -86.57 -24.80
C HIS A 179 72.90 -85.47 -24.33
N SER A 180 74.17 -85.79 -24.12
CA SER A 180 75.21 -84.85 -23.70
C SER A 180 75.39 -83.71 -24.72
N GLU A 181 75.34 -83.99 -26.02
CA GLU A 181 75.34 -82.96 -27.07
C GLU A 181 74.07 -82.10 -27.03
N SER A 182 72.91 -82.68 -26.72
CA SER A 182 71.64 -81.95 -26.60
C SER A 182 71.56 -81.06 -25.36
N GLU A 183 72.01 -81.54 -24.20
CA GLU A 183 72.19 -80.74 -22.97
C GLU A 183 73.20 -79.63 -23.22
N SER A 184 74.37 -79.96 -23.79
CA SER A 184 75.38 -78.97 -24.17
C SER A 184 74.87 -77.95 -25.20
N ARG A 185 73.80 -78.24 -25.94
CA ARG A 185 73.16 -77.28 -26.85
C ARG A 185 72.13 -76.41 -26.12
N LEU A 186 71.26 -77.02 -25.31
CA LEU A 186 70.28 -76.32 -24.48
C LEU A 186 70.94 -75.40 -23.45
N GLU A 187 72.07 -75.80 -22.87
CA GLU A 187 72.85 -74.99 -21.93
C GLU A 187 73.50 -73.77 -22.62
N ARG A 188 73.98 -73.92 -23.87
CA ARG A 188 74.42 -72.78 -24.70
C ARG A 188 73.26 -71.89 -25.14
N GLU A 189 72.10 -72.44 -25.46
CA GLU A 189 70.88 -71.67 -25.78
C GLU A 189 70.34 -70.92 -24.55
N LEU A 190 70.41 -71.52 -23.36
CA LEU A 190 70.09 -70.88 -22.08
C LEU A 190 71.10 -69.78 -21.70
N GLU A 191 72.39 -69.99 -21.89
CA GLU A 191 73.39 -68.97 -21.58
C GLU A 191 73.37 -67.81 -22.58
N ALA A 192 73.13 -68.08 -23.86
CA ALA A 192 72.90 -67.04 -24.87
C ALA A 192 71.62 -66.23 -24.59
N THR A 193 70.54 -66.87 -24.12
CA THR A 193 69.31 -66.16 -23.73
C THR A 193 69.45 -65.40 -22.42
N ARG A 194 70.23 -65.90 -21.44
CA ARG A 194 70.63 -65.13 -20.24
C ARG A 194 71.43 -63.89 -20.60
N GLN A 195 72.46 -64.00 -21.45
CA GLN A 195 73.22 -62.83 -21.92
C GLN A 195 72.33 -61.87 -22.72
N SER A 196 71.39 -62.37 -23.53
CA SER A 196 70.41 -61.53 -24.23
C SER A 196 69.48 -60.78 -23.25
N LEU A 197 69.07 -61.43 -22.16
CA LEU A 197 68.24 -60.82 -21.11
C LEU A 197 69.04 -59.76 -20.34
N GLN A 198 70.23 -60.11 -19.86
CA GLN A 198 71.11 -59.21 -19.11
C GLN A 198 71.51 -57.97 -19.92
N ASN A 199 71.78 -58.13 -21.22
CA ASN A 199 72.02 -56.99 -22.12
C ASN A 199 70.77 -56.11 -22.31
N LYS A 200 69.55 -56.68 -22.28
CA LYS A 200 68.30 -55.92 -22.32
C LYS A 200 68.00 -55.23 -20.98
N GLU A 201 68.33 -55.85 -19.85
CA GLU A 201 68.23 -55.22 -18.52
C GLU A 201 69.19 -54.02 -18.40
N ILE A 202 70.43 -54.16 -18.85
CA ILE A 202 71.40 -53.06 -18.94
C ILE A 202 70.90 -51.95 -19.87
N LEU A 203 70.31 -52.30 -21.04
CA LEU A 203 69.73 -51.31 -21.96
C LEU A 203 68.53 -50.59 -21.34
N LEU A 204 67.64 -51.30 -20.64
CA LEU A 204 66.47 -50.73 -19.96
C LEU A 204 66.88 -49.81 -18.80
N GLU A 205 67.88 -50.20 -18.01
CA GLU A 205 68.39 -49.36 -16.92
C GLU A 205 69.12 -48.11 -17.46
N ASN A 206 69.87 -48.23 -18.56
CA ASN A 206 70.44 -47.07 -19.26
C ASN A 206 69.35 -46.14 -19.82
N MET A 207 68.30 -46.68 -20.46
CA MET A 207 67.17 -45.87 -20.95
C MET A 207 66.41 -45.20 -19.79
N LYS A 208 66.22 -45.91 -18.67
CA LYS A 208 65.61 -45.36 -17.45
C LYS A 208 66.44 -44.21 -16.89
N GLN A 209 67.77 -44.32 -16.84
CA GLN A 209 68.65 -43.23 -16.43
C GLN A 209 68.65 -42.05 -17.42
N GLU A 210 68.51 -42.28 -18.73
CA GLU A 210 68.34 -41.20 -19.71
C GLU A 210 66.98 -40.48 -19.53
N PHE A 211 65.89 -41.22 -19.33
CA PHE A 211 64.58 -40.63 -19.01
C PHE A 211 64.60 -39.86 -17.69
N GLU A 212 65.28 -40.38 -16.66
CA GLU A 212 65.41 -39.71 -15.36
C GLU A 212 66.26 -38.43 -15.45
N LYS A 213 67.37 -38.43 -16.20
CA LYS A 213 68.11 -37.20 -16.53
C LYS A 213 67.25 -36.19 -17.29
N SER A 214 66.50 -36.65 -18.29
CA SER A 214 65.64 -35.80 -19.13
C SER A 214 64.50 -35.18 -18.33
N ALA A 215 63.85 -35.96 -17.46
CA ALA A 215 62.79 -35.48 -16.56
C ALA A 215 63.31 -34.48 -15.54
N ASN A 216 64.52 -34.69 -14.99
CA ASN A 216 65.17 -33.74 -14.09
C ASN A 216 65.56 -32.44 -14.81
N LEU A 217 66.10 -32.52 -16.04
CA LEU A 217 66.37 -31.35 -16.89
C LEU A 217 65.10 -30.54 -17.18
N LEU A 218 64.03 -31.21 -17.62
CA LEU A 218 62.74 -30.57 -17.90
C LEU A 218 62.11 -29.95 -16.64
N SER A 219 62.26 -30.59 -15.48
CA SER A 219 61.77 -30.05 -14.20
C SER A 219 62.54 -28.81 -13.75
N GLU A 220 63.86 -28.80 -13.96
CA GLU A 220 64.76 -27.67 -13.67
C GLU A 220 64.54 -26.49 -14.64
N GLU A 221 64.19 -26.77 -15.89
CA GLU A 221 63.82 -25.77 -16.90
C GLU A 221 62.41 -25.20 -16.64
N LEU A 222 61.46 -26.04 -16.26
CA LEU A 222 60.13 -25.62 -15.81
C LEU A 222 60.20 -24.76 -14.52
N ARG A 223 61.11 -25.10 -13.59
CA ARG A 223 61.39 -24.29 -12.40
C ARG A 223 61.89 -22.89 -12.76
N LYS A 224 62.86 -22.78 -13.67
CA LYS A 224 63.38 -21.50 -14.16
C LYS A 224 62.32 -20.68 -14.90
N SER A 225 61.52 -21.33 -15.74
CA SER A 225 60.38 -20.70 -16.41
C SER A 225 59.38 -20.12 -15.39
N LYS A 226 59.02 -20.91 -14.36
CA LYS A 226 58.14 -20.46 -13.28
C LYS A 226 58.73 -19.28 -12.48
N GLU A 227 60.01 -19.33 -12.10
CA GLU A 227 60.70 -18.23 -11.42
C GLU A 227 60.72 -16.95 -12.26
N THR A 228 60.89 -17.07 -13.58
CA THR A 228 60.87 -15.94 -14.53
C THR A 228 59.46 -15.37 -14.73
N ILE A 229 58.42 -16.21 -14.69
CA ILE A 229 57.03 -15.77 -14.66
C ILE A 229 56.72 -15.07 -13.33
N GLU A 230 57.30 -15.52 -12.21
CA GLU A 230 57.12 -14.90 -10.89
C GLU A 230 57.94 -13.62 -10.69
N THR A 231 59.02 -13.37 -11.44
CA THR A 231 59.63 -12.01 -11.53
C THR A 231 58.75 -11.09 -12.35
N MET A 232 58.39 -11.46 -13.59
CA MET A 232 57.52 -10.63 -14.44
C MET A 232 56.17 -10.30 -13.78
N ARG A 233 55.59 -11.23 -13.00
CA ARG A 233 54.35 -10.96 -12.26
C ARG A 233 54.52 -9.93 -11.14
N ARG A 234 55.69 -9.86 -10.49
CA ARG A 234 56.00 -8.85 -9.46
C ARG A 234 56.29 -7.48 -10.10
N GLU A 235 57.03 -7.46 -11.20
CA GLU A 235 57.31 -6.25 -11.97
C GLU A 235 56.00 -5.64 -12.50
N ASN A 236 55.18 -6.44 -13.22
CA ASN A 236 53.84 -6.05 -13.68
C ASN A 236 52.84 -5.75 -12.56
N ALA A 237 53.11 -6.14 -11.30
CA ALA A 237 52.30 -5.72 -10.16
C ALA A 237 52.76 -4.34 -9.68
N SER A 238 54.07 -4.14 -9.45
CA SER A 238 54.62 -2.84 -9.05
C SER A 238 54.37 -1.71 -10.07
N GLU A 239 54.34 -2.02 -11.36
CA GLU A 239 53.98 -1.05 -12.40
C GLU A 239 52.48 -0.70 -12.36
N ARG A 240 51.60 -1.69 -12.13
CA ARG A 240 50.17 -1.45 -11.89
C ARG A 240 49.94 -0.63 -10.62
N ASP A 241 50.61 -0.95 -9.51
CA ASP A 241 50.50 -0.20 -8.26
C ASP A 241 50.98 1.25 -8.46
N SER A 242 52.03 1.47 -9.24
CA SER A 242 52.49 2.82 -9.62
C SER A 242 51.43 3.58 -10.42
N ILE A 243 50.88 2.97 -11.47
CA ILE A 243 49.82 3.56 -12.31
C ILE A 243 48.55 3.86 -11.48
N ILE A 244 48.15 2.93 -10.59
CA ILE A 244 47.02 3.11 -9.68
C ILE A 244 47.27 4.30 -8.74
N ASN A 245 48.46 4.44 -8.17
CA ASN A 245 48.79 5.59 -7.31
C ASN A 245 48.76 6.94 -8.07
N VAL A 246 49.18 6.97 -9.34
CA VAL A 246 49.06 8.16 -10.19
C VAL A 246 47.58 8.49 -10.44
N LEU A 247 46.79 7.53 -10.93
CA LEU A 247 45.36 7.72 -11.20
C LEU A 247 44.56 8.11 -9.95
N LEU A 248 44.89 7.56 -8.78
CA LEU A 248 44.30 7.96 -7.50
C LEU A 248 44.67 9.39 -7.12
N SER A 249 45.89 9.86 -7.44
CA SER A 249 46.29 11.25 -7.17
C SER A 249 45.57 12.25 -8.09
N GLU A 250 45.39 11.93 -9.37
CA GLU A 250 44.65 12.75 -10.34
C GLU A 250 43.14 12.76 -10.02
N SER A 251 42.57 11.60 -9.69
CA SER A 251 41.18 11.48 -9.23
C SER A 251 40.94 12.29 -7.96
N ARG A 252 41.87 12.23 -7.00
CA ARG A 252 41.79 13.02 -5.76
C ARG A 252 41.87 14.51 -6.02
N GLN A 253 42.77 14.98 -6.89
CA GLN A 253 42.83 16.40 -7.24
C GLN A 253 41.52 16.85 -7.92
N THR A 254 40.97 16.03 -8.82
CA THR A 254 39.69 16.31 -9.49
C THR A 254 38.53 16.41 -8.50
N ILE A 255 38.49 15.55 -7.47
CA ILE A 255 37.52 15.62 -6.37
C ILE A 255 37.75 16.89 -5.53
N GLU A 256 38.98 17.20 -5.12
CA GLU A 256 39.29 18.40 -4.33
C GLU A 256 39.00 19.71 -5.10
N GLU A 257 38.93 19.69 -6.44
CA GLU A 257 38.48 20.82 -7.27
C GLU A 257 36.94 20.86 -7.44
N LYS A 258 36.28 19.70 -7.66
CA LYS A 258 34.81 19.60 -7.69
C LYS A 258 34.18 19.99 -6.34
N ASP A 259 34.75 19.57 -5.21
CA ASP A 259 34.29 19.93 -3.86
C ASP A 259 34.32 21.45 -3.62
N ARG A 260 35.35 22.14 -4.11
CA ARG A 260 35.45 23.61 -4.03
C ARG A 260 34.37 24.28 -4.88
N LEU A 261 34.10 23.75 -6.07
CA LEU A 261 33.05 24.26 -6.95
C LEU A 261 31.66 24.05 -6.35
N ILE A 262 31.39 22.86 -5.79
CA ILE A 262 30.15 22.54 -5.06
C ILE A 262 29.98 23.52 -3.89
N LYS A 263 31.02 23.72 -3.06
CA LYS A 263 30.95 24.64 -1.93
C LYS A 263 30.60 26.07 -2.35
N VAL A 264 31.25 26.61 -3.40
CA VAL A 264 30.92 27.93 -3.94
C VAL A 264 29.48 27.97 -4.44
N LYS A 265 29.01 26.92 -5.13
CA LYS A 265 27.63 26.86 -5.65
C LYS A 265 26.56 26.75 -4.55
N THR A 266 26.86 26.04 -3.47
CA THR A 266 26.02 26.00 -2.26
C THR A 266 25.97 27.36 -1.58
N GLU A 267 27.11 28.05 -1.42
CA GLU A 267 27.14 29.41 -0.88
C GLU A 267 26.36 30.40 -1.77
N GLU A 268 26.41 30.28 -3.09
CA GLU A 268 25.55 31.07 -4.00
C GLU A 268 24.06 30.75 -3.83
N LEU A 269 23.68 29.46 -3.78
CA LEU A 269 22.29 29.02 -3.61
C LEU A 269 21.70 29.42 -2.26
N GLU A 270 22.48 29.33 -1.17
CA GLU A 270 22.06 29.82 0.14
C GLU A 270 21.82 31.34 0.13
N ASN A 271 22.68 32.11 -0.55
CA ASN A 271 22.53 33.56 -0.62
C ASN A 271 21.33 33.98 -1.47
N GLU A 272 21.05 33.32 -2.60
CA GLU A 272 19.87 33.62 -3.42
C GLU A 272 18.57 33.14 -2.76
N SER A 273 18.59 31.98 -2.10
CA SER A 273 17.48 31.51 -1.25
C SER A 273 17.16 32.51 -0.14
N ARG A 274 18.19 32.99 0.58
CA ARG A 274 18.06 34.05 1.59
C ARG A 274 17.53 35.36 1.01
N ARG A 275 17.90 35.71 -0.24
CA ARG A 275 17.42 36.90 -0.95
C ARG A 275 15.94 36.79 -1.34
N LEU A 276 15.49 35.62 -1.79
CA LEU A 276 14.08 35.34 -2.07
C LEU A 276 13.23 35.35 -0.80
N LEU A 277 13.74 34.76 0.29
CA LEU A 277 13.06 34.76 1.60
C LEU A 277 12.91 36.18 2.16
N GLU A 278 13.93 37.03 2.01
CA GLU A 278 13.84 38.44 2.39
C GLU A 278 12.84 39.24 1.52
N GLN A 279 12.78 38.98 0.21
CA GLN A 279 11.77 39.58 -0.67
C GLN A 279 10.34 39.16 -0.27
N GLN A 280 10.14 37.89 0.12
CA GLN A 280 8.86 37.40 0.62
C GLN A 280 8.50 38.05 1.97
N ASN A 281 9.47 38.20 2.90
CA ASN A 281 9.26 38.89 4.17
C ASN A 281 8.84 40.35 3.97
N VAL A 282 9.51 41.08 3.06
CA VAL A 282 9.17 42.47 2.73
C VAL A 282 7.77 42.59 2.12
N ALA A 283 7.38 41.66 1.23
CA ALA A 283 6.04 41.63 0.67
C ALA A 283 4.97 41.30 1.73
N LEU A 284 5.27 40.39 2.66
CA LEU A 284 4.36 39.96 3.73
C LEU A 284 4.18 41.05 4.79
N GLU A 285 5.23 41.77 5.18
CA GLU A 285 5.10 42.97 6.01
C GLU A 285 4.37 44.11 5.28
N GLY A 286 4.55 44.24 3.96
CA GLY A 286 3.74 45.12 3.11
C GLY A 286 2.23 44.85 3.28
N LEU A 287 1.81 43.61 2.98
CA LEU A 287 0.43 43.15 3.14
C LEU A 287 -0.07 43.26 4.60
N LYS A 288 0.80 43.06 5.59
CA LYS A 288 0.47 43.21 7.02
C LYS A 288 0.21 44.66 7.39
N THR A 289 1.03 45.62 6.91
CA THR A 289 0.75 47.06 7.11
C THR A 289 -0.49 47.54 6.37
N GLU A 290 -0.79 46.97 5.20
CA GLU A 290 -2.02 47.26 4.45
C GLU A 290 -3.27 46.70 5.15
N ASN A 291 -3.23 45.47 5.65
CA ASN A 291 -4.32 44.92 6.47
C ASN A 291 -4.52 45.71 7.77
N ILE A 292 -3.44 46.15 8.44
CA ILE A 292 -3.54 47.02 9.63
C ILE A 292 -4.23 48.35 9.28
N LYS A 293 -3.90 48.99 8.15
CA LYS A 293 -4.62 50.18 7.66
C LYS A 293 -6.09 49.87 7.40
N ARG A 294 -6.40 48.76 6.71
CA ARG A 294 -7.77 48.37 6.37
C ARG A 294 -8.63 48.09 7.61
N ILE A 295 -8.06 47.45 8.62
CA ILE A 295 -8.69 47.26 9.93
C ILE A 295 -8.92 48.60 10.62
N HIS A 296 -7.95 49.52 10.59
CA HIS A 296 -8.08 50.85 11.18
C HIS A 296 -9.16 51.71 10.50
N GLU A 297 -9.20 51.73 9.17
CA GLU A 297 -10.25 52.38 8.36
C GLU A 297 -11.66 51.84 8.70
N LEU A 298 -11.78 50.51 8.85
CA LEU A 298 -13.03 49.86 9.26
C LEU A 298 -13.40 50.20 10.71
N SER A 299 -12.45 50.19 11.65
CA SER A 299 -12.66 50.57 13.04
C SER A 299 -13.12 52.04 13.15
N GLU A 300 -12.47 52.96 12.45
CA GLU A 300 -12.85 54.38 12.44
C GLU A 300 -14.25 54.57 11.82
N SER A 301 -14.59 53.83 10.76
CA SER A 301 -15.93 53.83 10.18
C SER A 301 -17.00 53.34 11.17
N PHE A 302 -16.72 52.25 11.91
CA PHE A 302 -17.63 51.77 12.95
C PHE A 302 -17.74 52.74 14.13
N GLU A 303 -16.65 53.38 14.53
CA GLU A 303 -16.64 54.36 15.63
C GLU A 303 -17.42 55.63 15.26
N GLN A 304 -17.30 56.11 14.01
CA GLN A 304 -18.14 57.19 13.48
C GLN A 304 -19.63 56.80 13.45
N GLN A 305 -19.96 55.55 13.08
CA GLN A 305 -21.33 55.04 13.11
C GLN A 305 -21.89 54.89 14.54
N LEU A 306 -21.06 54.53 15.52
CA LEU A 306 -21.43 54.49 16.94
C LEU A 306 -21.71 55.91 17.45
N ARG A 307 -20.76 56.84 17.29
CA ARG A 307 -20.93 58.26 17.67
C ARG A 307 -22.19 58.89 17.03
N ALA A 308 -22.53 58.52 15.80
CA ALA A 308 -23.74 58.97 15.10
C ALA A 308 -25.05 58.31 15.60
N LYS A 309 -24.98 57.14 16.25
CA LYS A 309 -26.11 56.53 16.98
C LYS A 309 -26.24 57.12 18.38
N ASP A 310 -25.13 57.28 19.09
CA ASP A 310 -25.10 57.86 20.44
C ASP A 310 -25.67 59.28 20.44
N SER A 311 -25.26 60.11 19.47
CA SER A 311 -25.82 61.46 19.29
C SER A 311 -27.33 61.47 18.99
N LYS A 312 -27.89 60.41 18.40
CA LYS A 312 -29.34 60.25 18.19
C LYS A 312 -30.05 59.73 19.43
N ILE A 313 -29.40 58.87 20.22
CA ILE A 313 -29.90 58.42 21.52
C ILE A 313 -29.97 59.62 22.48
N GLU A 314 -28.98 60.52 22.43
CA GLU A 314 -28.97 61.75 23.22
C GLU A 314 -30.03 62.76 22.75
N GLU A 315 -30.22 62.94 21.42
CA GLU A 315 -31.33 63.74 20.88
C GLU A 315 -32.70 63.21 21.31
N VAL A 316 -32.94 61.89 21.21
CA VAL A 316 -34.19 61.25 21.66
C VAL A 316 -34.36 61.36 23.17
N SER A 317 -33.28 61.25 23.94
CA SER A 317 -33.31 61.42 25.40
C SER A 317 -33.64 62.87 25.80
N GLN A 318 -33.14 63.85 25.04
CA GLN A 318 -33.47 65.26 25.23
C GLN A 318 -34.94 65.55 24.89
N GLN A 319 -35.46 64.98 23.80
CA GLN A 319 -36.89 65.07 23.44
C GLN A 319 -37.78 64.39 24.49
N LEU A 320 -37.38 63.24 25.02
CA LEU A 320 -38.11 62.52 26.07
C LEU A 320 -38.12 63.33 27.39
N SER A 321 -36.97 63.87 27.81
CA SER A 321 -36.84 64.76 28.96
C SER A 321 -37.73 66.00 28.82
N GLN A 322 -37.75 66.62 27.64
CA GLN A 322 -38.64 67.75 27.35
C GLN A 322 -40.12 67.35 27.47
N LYS A 323 -40.51 66.16 27.00
CA LYS A 323 -41.87 65.64 27.15
C LYS A 323 -42.25 65.29 28.60
N VAL A 324 -41.31 64.78 29.40
CA VAL A 324 -41.51 64.61 30.85
C VAL A 324 -41.76 65.96 31.53
N SER A 325 -40.95 66.98 31.24
CA SER A 325 -41.17 68.32 31.80
C SER A 325 -42.52 68.94 31.40
N GLU A 326 -43.01 68.61 30.20
CA GLU A 326 -44.33 69.05 29.72
C GLU A 326 -45.47 68.30 30.43
N THR A 327 -45.35 67.00 30.70
CA THR A 327 -46.35 66.25 31.48
C THR A 327 -46.34 66.64 32.95
N GLU A 328 -45.19 66.94 33.55
CA GLU A 328 -45.09 67.50 34.90
C GLU A 328 -45.77 68.87 35.00
N ARG A 329 -45.54 69.76 34.02
CA ARG A 329 -46.23 71.06 33.92
C ARG A 329 -47.75 70.91 33.82
N LEU A 330 -48.22 69.99 32.98
CA LEU A 330 -49.65 69.69 32.82
C LEU A 330 -50.26 69.06 34.09
N LEU A 331 -49.54 68.21 34.80
CA LEU A 331 -49.96 67.66 36.09
C LEU A 331 -50.05 68.74 37.18
N ALA A 332 -49.13 69.72 37.18
CA ALA A 332 -49.18 70.87 38.07
C ALA A 332 -50.37 71.80 37.77
N GLU A 333 -50.67 72.07 36.49
CA GLU A 333 -51.89 72.80 36.08
C GLU A 333 -53.16 72.06 36.50
N LEU A 334 -53.22 70.74 36.30
CA LEU A 334 -54.38 69.91 36.66
C LEU A 334 -54.55 69.79 38.19
N ALA A 335 -53.45 69.82 38.96
CA ALA A 335 -53.49 69.95 40.41
C ALA A 335 -54.00 71.33 40.87
N ALA A 336 -53.52 72.42 40.26
CA ALA A 336 -53.98 73.77 40.56
C ALA A 336 -55.48 73.95 40.25
N GLU A 337 -55.98 73.40 39.14
CA GLU A 337 -57.41 73.44 38.78
C GLU A 337 -58.27 72.58 39.74
N ARG A 338 -57.73 71.49 40.30
CA ARG A 338 -58.39 70.72 41.36
C ARG A 338 -58.51 71.51 42.66
N GLU A 339 -57.47 72.24 43.07
CA GLU A 339 -57.55 73.12 44.25
C GLU A 339 -58.44 74.35 44.00
N LEU A 340 -58.50 74.87 42.76
CA LEU A 340 -59.44 75.92 42.38
C LEU A 340 -60.89 75.43 42.44
N ARG A 341 -61.15 74.18 42.02
CA ARG A 341 -62.46 73.54 42.19
C ARG A 341 -62.83 73.38 43.67
N LYS A 342 -61.95 72.81 44.50
CA LYS A 342 -62.19 72.72 45.96
C LYS A 342 -62.57 74.06 46.57
N LYS A 343 -61.85 75.14 46.24
CA LYS A 343 -62.19 76.48 46.74
C LYS A 343 -63.56 76.96 46.27
N LYS A 344 -63.97 76.65 45.04
CA LYS A 344 -65.33 76.94 44.56
C LYS A 344 -66.40 76.06 45.21
N ASP A 345 -66.08 74.81 45.55
CA ASP A 345 -66.96 73.91 46.30
C ASP A 345 -67.09 74.39 47.76
N GLU A 346 -66.01 74.89 48.38
CA GLU A 346 -66.00 75.55 49.69
C GLU A 346 -66.81 76.88 49.67
N GLU A 347 -66.61 77.73 48.66
CA GLU A 347 -67.40 78.95 48.44
C GLU A 347 -68.89 78.63 48.21
N LEU A 348 -69.20 77.53 47.49
CA LEU A 348 -70.57 77.05 47.29
C LEU A 348 -71.20 76.54 48.59
N ILE A 349 -70.45 75.80 49.41
CA ILE A 349 -70.89 75.35 50.75
C ILE A 349 -71.12 76.56 51.67
N ASP A 350 -70.27 77.59 51.60
CA ASP A 350 -70.43 78.81 52.40
C ASP A 350 -71.61 79.67 51.91
N ALA A 351 -71.87 79.69 50.60
CA ALA A 351 -73.06 80.31 50.01
C ALA A 351 -74.36 79.55 50.36
N LEU A 352 -74.32 78.22 50.37
CA LEU A 352 -75.44 77.38 50.83
C LEU A 352 -75.72 77.60 52.32
N ARG A 353 -74.69 77.67 53.17
CA ARG A 353 -74.87 78.00 54.61
C ARG A 353 -75.47 79.40 54.82
N LYS A 354 -75.10 80.37 53.97
CA LYS A 354 -75.73 81.71 53.95
C LYS A 354 -77.18 81.68 53.43
N LEU A 355 -77.51 80.77 52.51
CA LEU A 355 -78.88 80.54 52.07
C LEU A 355 -79.73 79.90 53.18
N GLU A 356 -79.17 78.98 53.97
CA GLU A 356 -79.80 78.40 55.16
C GLU A 356 -79.99 79.43 56.28
N GLU A 357 -79.00 80.30 56.53
CA GLU A 357 -79.17 81.45 57.43
C GLU A 357 -80.30 82.39 56.95
N LEU A 358 -80.37 82.68 55.66
CA LEU A 358 -81.43 83.52 55.08
C LEU A 358 -82.79 82.82 55.15
N SER A 359 -82.84 81.49 55.03
CA SER A 359 -84.03 80.67 55.24
C SER A 359 -84.50 80.69 56.70
N MET A 360 -83.58 80.61 57.67
CA MET A 360 -83.91 80.83 59.09
C MET A 360 -84.39 82.25 59.36
N LYS A 361 -83.75 83.27 58.77
CA LYS A 361 -84.18 84.68 58.89
C LYS A 361 -85.54 84.92 58.23
N LEU A 362 -85.87 84.20 57.16
CA LEU A 362 -87.20 84.21 56.53
C LEU A 362 -88.25 83.58 57.46
N LYS A 363 -87.98 82.40 58.05
CA LYS A 363 -88.86 81.80 59.06
C LYS A 363 -89.11 82.73 60.25
N LEU A 364 -88.07 83.36 60.80
CA LEU A 364 -88.20 84.32 61.89
C LEU A 364 -89.03 85.56 61.49
N ALA A 365 -89.00 85.96 60.20
CA ALA A 365 -89.86 87.02 59.67
C ALA A 365 -91.32 86.55 59.48
N GLU A 366 -91.55 85.30 59.07
CA GLU A 366 -92.88 84.69 59.00
C GLU A 366 -93.51 84.50 60.39
N GLU A 367 -92.71 84.10 61.38
CA GLU A 367 -93.09 84.03 62.79
C GLU A 367 -93.41 85.43 63.36
N SER A 368 -92.63 86.45 62.98
CA SER A 368 -92.89 87.86 63.33
C SER A 368 -94.20 88.39 62.71
N ASN A 369 -94.50 88.06 61.46
CA ASN A 369 -95.78 88.43 60.81
C ASN A 369 -96.99 87.73 61.46
N ASN A 370 -96.83 86.47 61.88
CA ASN A 370 -97.85 85.77 62.66
C ASN A 370 -98.01 86.37 64.08
N ALA A 371 -96.93 86.88 64.69
CA ALA A 371 -96.99 87.56 65.97
C ALA A 371 -97.77 88.89 65.91
N LEU A 372 -97.55 89.72 64.89
CA LEU A 372 -98.32 90.97 64.70
C LEU A 372 -99.83 90.71 64.56
N SER A 373 -100.21 89.63 63.87
CA SER A 373 -101.62 89.23 63.70
C SER A 373 -102.28 88.77 65.01
N LYS A 374 -101.49 88.41 66.03
CA LYS A 374 -101.97 87.99 67.37
C LYS A 374 -101.94 89.10 68.42
N GLN A 375 -101.14 90.15 68.20
CA GLN A 375 -100.88 91.20 69.20
C GLN A 375 -102.05 92.19 69.43
N ILE A 376 -103.09 92.14 68.60
CA ILE A 376 -104.22 93.09 68.64
C ILE A 376 -105.38 92.62 69.54
N GLN A 377 -105.50 91.32 69.82
CA GLN A 377 -106.72 90.78 70.46
C GLN A 377 -106.63 90.65 72.00
N ASP A 378 -105.47 90.26 72.55
CA ASP A 378 -105.36 89.87 73.98
C ASP A 378 -104.89 90.99 74.92
N TYR A 379 -105.27 92.24 74.65
CA TYR A 379 -104.97 93.39 75.52
C TYR A 379 -105.84 93.42 76.83
N ARG A 380 -106.36 92.28 77.30
CA ARG A 380 -107.37 92.20 78.39
C ARG A 380 -107.33 90.93 79.29
N SER A 381 -106.22 90.64 79.95
CA SER A 381 -106.25 90.07 81.31
C SER A 381 -104.91 90.26 82.03
N LYS A 382 -104.90 90.10 83.36
CA LYS A 382 -103.74 90.35 84.23
C LYS A 382 -103.03 89.06 84.61
N SER A 383 -101.78 89.25 85.06
CA SER A 383 -101.03 88.48 86.07
C SER A 383 -100.76 87.01 85.80
N ASP A 384 -99.47 86.72 85.65
CA ASP A 384 -98.71 85.71 86.40
C ASP A 384 -99.26 84.27 86.47
N ASP A 385 -98.51 83.33 85.87
CA ASP A 385 -98.13 82.15 86.64
C ASP A 385 -96.76 81.59 86.18
N ASN A 386 -95.83 81.46 87.12
CA ASN A 386 -94.38 81.44 86.82
C ASN A 386 -93.76 80.02 86.92
N ILE A 387 -94.49 79.00 86.44
CA ILE A 387 -94.25 77.59 86.83
C ILE A 387 -93.87 76.67 85.65
N LYS A 388 -94.21 76.98 84.39
CA LYS A 388 -93.92 76.07 83.25
C LYS A 388 -92.46 76.11 82.74
N ILE A 389 -91.83 77.29 82.73
CA ILE A 389 -90.52 77.51 82.08
C ILE A 389 -89.40 76.63 82.69
N ILE A 390 -89.50 76.29 83.99
CA ILE A 390 -88.51 75.45 84.68
C ILE A 390 -88.56 73.99 84.17
N HIS A 391 -89.75 73.46 83.88
CA HIS A 391 -89.92 72.07 83.45
C HIS A 391 -89.46 71.85 81.99
N GLU A 392 -89.70 72.81 81.11
CA GLU A 392 -89.24 72.76 79.71
C GLU A 392 -87.71 72.90 79.63
N LYS A 393 -87.11 73.71 80.51
CA LYS A 393 -85.64 73.83 80.60
C LYS A 393 -84.98 72.49 80.98
N GLN A 394 -85.48 71.79 82.01
CA GLN A 394 -84.89 70.53 82.46
C GLN A 394 -84.99 69.42 81.39
N GLN A 395 -86.06 69.40 80.60
CA GLN A 395 -86.21 68.48 79.47
C GLN A 395 -85.12 68.73 78.40
N LEU A 396 -84.91 70.00 78.02
CA LEU A 396 -83.88 70.36 77.04
C LEU A 396 -82.45 70.08 77.51
N GLU A 397 -82.15 70.28 78.81
CA GLU A 397 -80.84 69.92 79.38
C GLU A 397 -80.61 68.39 79.38
N GLN A 398 -81.68 67.58 79.54
CA GLN A 398 -81.61 66.12 79.46
C GLN A 398 -81.48 65.60 78.02
N ASP A 399 -82.18 66.23 77.06
CA ASP A 399 -82.09 65.88 75.64
C ASP A 399 -80.71 66.28 75.04
N LEU A 400 -80.10 67.38 75.51
CA LEU A 400 -78.72 67.74 75.14
C LEU A 400 -77.71 66.69 75.63
N ALA A 401 -77.86 66.20 76.85
CA ALA A 401 -76.99 65.15 77.40
C ALA A 401 -77.13 63.82 76.62
N SER A 402 -78.36 63.50 76.16
CA SER A 402 -78.61 62.37 75.27
C SER A 402 -77.89 62.53 73.91
N LEU A 403 -77.94 63.73 73.32
CA LEU A 403 -77.28 64.01 72.04
C LEU A 403 -75.75 63.95 72.16
N ILE A 404 -75.14 64.56 73.18
CA ILE A 404 -73.69 64.51 73.40
C ILE A 404 -73.22 63.06 73.62
N ALA A 405 -73.95 62.27 74.42
CA ALA A 405 -73.63 60.85 74.60
C ALA A 405 -73.78 60.02 73.29
N SER A 406 -74.63 60.45 72.35
CA SER A 406 -74.72 59.86 71.02
C SER A 406 -73.58 60.29 70.09
N GLU A 407 -73.08 61.53 70.23
CA GLU A 407 -71.96 62.08 69.47
C GLU A 407 -70.62 61.50 69.93
N GLU A 408 -70.39 61.39 71.24
CA GLU A 408 -69.24 60.66 71.81
C GLU A 408 -69.23 59.20 71.37
N LYS A 409 -70.39 58.54 71.32
CA LYS A 409 -70.50 57.16 70.84
C LYS A 409 -70.25 57.04 69.33
N SER A 410 -70.70 58.02 68.55
CA SER A 410 -70.51 58.07 67.10
C SER A 410 -69.05 58.38 66.74
N THR A 411 -68.41 59.30 67.45
CA THR A 411 -66.98 59.61 67.28
C THR A 411 -66.08 58.49 67.79
N ALA A 412 -66.44 57.79 68.86
CA ALA A 412 -65.77 56.55 69.27
C ALA A 412 -65.89 55.44 68.21
N GLN A 413 -67.05 55.28 67.57
CA GLN A 413 -67.21 54.37 66.43
C GLN A 413 -66.41 54.82 65.21
N LEU A 414 -66.39 56.12 64.88
CA LEU A 414 -65.61 56.67 63.77
C LEU A 414 -64.10 56.45 63.99
N ASN A 415 -63.60 56.71 65.20
CA ASN A 415 -62.19 56.50 65.56
C ASN A 415 -61.82 55.01 65.51
N LYS A 416 -62.70 54.11 65.97
CA LYS A 416 -62.49 52.66 65.84
C LYS A 416 -62.44 52.22 64.38
N LEU A 417 -63.38 52.70 63.55
CA LEU A 417 -63.42 52.40 62.12
C LEU A 417 -62.19 52.96 61.38
N ASN A 418 -61.71 54.15 61.76
CA ASN A 418 -60.53 54.78 61.19
C ASN A 418 -59.24 54.02 61.55
N GLU A 419 -59.13 53.49 62.77
CA GLU A 419 -57.96 52.66 63.15
C GLU A 419 -58.05 51.24 62.55
N GLU A 420 -59.26 50.65 62.40
CA GLU A 420 -59.48 49.43 61.61
C GLU A 420 -59.09 49.62 60.13
N LEU A 421 -59.41 50.79 59.56
CA LEU A 421 -59.02 51.16 58.19
C LEU A 421 -57.51 51.37 58.07
N ARG A 422 -56.87 51.98 59.07
CA ARG A 422 -55.40 52.07 59.17
C ARG A 422 -54.69 50.73 59.30
N VAL A 423 -55.27 49.79 60.03
CA VAL A 423 -54.78 48.40 60.08
C VAL A 423 -54.91 47.76 58.70
N ARG A 424 -56.04 47.94 58.01
CA ARG A 424 -56.23 47.45 56.64
C ARG A 424 -55.30 48.07 55.60
N ASP A 425 -55.02 49.37 55.69
CA ASP A 425 -54.04 50.04 54.83
C ASP A 425 -52.62 49.53 55.09
N ARG A 426 -52.29 49.19 56.35
CA ARG A 426 -51.00 48.57 56.72
C ARG A 426 -50.91 47.14 56.18
N GLU A 427 -51.94 46.31 56.39
CA GLU A 427 -52.05 44.96 55.81
C GLU A 427 -51.94 44.98 54.27
N LEU A 428 -52.57 45.97 53.61
CA LEU A 428 -52.48 46.16 52.15
C LEU A 428 -51.12 46.65 51.69
N ALA A 429 -50.42 47.49 52.47
CA ALA A 429 -49.06 47.91 52.18
C ALA A 429 -48.07 46.74 52.33
N GLU A 430 -48.21 45.93 53.38
CA GLU A 430 -47.42 44.72 53.61
C GLU A 430 -47.65 43.67 52.51
N LEU A 431 -48.91 43.42 52.10
CA LEU A 431 -49.23 42.57 50.95
C LEU A 431 -48.68 43.11 49.62
N ARG A 432 -48.73 44.43 49.38
CA ARG A 432 -48.13 45.03 48.18
C ARG A 432 -46.62 44.88 48.17
N ASN A 433 -45.95 45.12 49.30
CA ASN A 433 -44.50 44.96 49.41
C ASN A 433 -44.07 43.49 49.25
N ALA A 434 -44.83 42.55 49.81
CA ALA A 434 -44.60 41.11 49.61
C ALA A 434 -44.76 40.70 48.14
N ASN A 435 -45.80 41.19 47.45
CA ASN A 435 -46.02 40.93 46.02
C ASN A 435 -44.94 41.57 45.14
N VAL A 436 -44.46 42.78 45.47
CA VAL A 436 -43.34 43.42 44.77
C VAL A 436 -42.04 42.64 44.98
N ALA A 437 -41.75 42.18 46.21
CA ALA A 437 -40.59 41.35 46.49
C ALA A 437 -40.63 40.02 45.71
N GLN A 438 -41.79 39.36 45.63
CA GLN A 438 -41.96 38.16 44.80
C GLN A 438 -41.80 38.46 43.30
N LEU A 439 -42.31 39.59 42.80
CA LEU A 439 -42.11 40.00 41.42
C LEU A 439 -40.64 40.33 41.12
N GLU A 440 -39.91 40.95 42.04
CA GLU A 440 -38.46 41.15 41.91
C GLU A 440 -37.69 39.82 41.93
N GLU A 441 -38.04 38.87 42.80
CA GLU A 441 -37.40 37.55 42.84
C GLU A 441 -37.63 36.78 41.54
N ILE A 442 -38.88 36.78 41.04
CA ILE A 442 -39.24 36.18 39.75
C ILE A 442 -38.52 36.87 38.60
N THR A 443 -38.41 38.20 38.60
CA THR A 443 -37.70 38.98 37.58
C THR A 443 -36.22 38.61 37.58
N LYS A 444 -35.53 38.68 38.73
CA LYS A 444 -34.12 38.28 38.88
C LYS A 444 -33.88 36.82 38.47
N ARG A 445 -34.85 35.93 38.70
CA ARG A 445 -34.78 34.51 38.29
C ARG A 445 -34.88 34.33 36.78
N PHE A 446 -35.75 35.06 36.10
CA PHE A 446 -35.82 35.07 34.63
C PHE A 446 -34.62 35.78 34.01
N GLU A 447 -34.15 36.88 34.60
CA GLU A 447 -32.97 37.62 34.15
C GLU A 447 -31.70 36.76 34.26
N ALA A 448 -31.54 36.00 35.34
CA ALA A 448 -30.48 34.99 35.47
C ALA A 448 -30.59 33.88 34.42
N GLN A 449 -31.80 33.35 34.14
CA GLN A 449 -32.02 32.35 33.09
C GLN A 449 -31.75 32.90 31.69
N ILE A 450 -32.12 34.15 31.41
CA ILE A 450 -31.82 34.82 30.15
C ILE A 450 -30.31 34.97 29.97
N ASN A 451 -29.59 35.44 31.00
CA ASN A 451 -28.13 35.57 30.97
C ASN A 451 -27.42 34.21 30.81
N GLU A 452 -27.93 33.15 31.44
CA GLU A 452 -27.46 31.77 31.23
C GLU A 452 -27.69 31.31 29.77
N LYS A 453 -28.86 31.58 29.18
CA LYS A 453 -29.14 31.25 27.78
C LYS A 453 -28.34 32.09 26.78
N VAL A 454 -28.10 33.37 27.06
CA VAL A 454 -27.19 34.22 26.27
C VAL A 454 -25.78 33.64 26.30
N LYS A 455 -25.26 33.29 27.48
CA LYS A 455 -23.92 32.65 27.60
C LYS A 455 -23.82 31.33 26.81
N TYR A 456 -24.87 30.50 26.82
CA TYR A 456 -24.92 29.30 25.97
C TYR A 456 -24.98 29.64 24.46
N ILE A 457 -25.66 30.71 24.06
CA ILE A 457 -25.70 31.18 22.66
C ILE A 457 -24.33 31.71 22.24
N ASP A 458 -23.62 32.44 23.11
CA ASP A 458 -22.27 32.94 22.85
C ASP A 458 -21.25 31.78 22.71
N GLU A 459 -21.32 30.79 23.60
CA GLU A 459 -20.49 29.57 23.54
C GLU A 459 -20.75 28.76 22.25
N ILE A 460 -22.02 28.59 21.87
CA ILE A 460 -22.39 27.96 20.59
C ILE A 460 -21.92 28.80 19.40
N SER A 461 -22.00 30.13 19.48
CA SER A 461 -21.56 31.02 18.39
C SER A 461 -20.05 30.98 18.20
N ALA A 462 -19.28 30.87 19.29
CA ALA A 462 -17.83 30.68 19.25
C ALA A 462 -17.45 29.31 18.66
N ASP A 463 -18.12 28.24 19.07
CA ASP A 463 -17.94 26.89 18.51
C ASP A 463 -18.31 26.82 17.01
N VAL A 464 -19.39 27.49 16.59
CA VAL A 464 -19.77 27.62 15.17
C VAL A 464 -18.73 28.41 14.38
N ALA A 465 -18.20 29.52 14.92
CA ALA A 465 -17.14 30.28 14.26
C ALA A 465 -15.83 29.48 14.14
N GLN A 466 -15.45 28.73 15.18
CA GLN A 466 -14.29 27.83 15.14
C GLN A 466 -14.49 26.69 14.13
N LYS A 467 -15.69 26.12 14.04
CA LYS A 467 -16.04 25.09 13.04
C LYS A 467 -16.07 25.66 11.61
N ALA A 468 -16.50 26.90 11.41
CA ALA A 468 -16.44 27.57 10.11
C ALA A 468 -14.98 27.78 9.65
N LEU A 469 -14.08 28.18 10.54
CA LEU A 469 -12.64 28.25 10.24
C LEU A 469 -12.03 26.87 9.94
N MET A 470 -12.45 25.83 10.66
CA MET A 470 -12.01 24.45 10.40
C MET A 470 -12.53 23.92 9.06
N LEU A 471 -13.78 24.24 8.69
CA LEU A 471 -14.36 23.93 7.38
C LEU A 471 -13.59 24.64 6.26
N ALA A 472 -13.38 25.95 6.34
CA ALA A 472 -12.64 26.70 5.33
C ALA A 472 -11.21 26.17 5.14
N LYS A 473 -10.57 25.67 6.22
CA LYS A 473 -9.30 24.97 6.10
C LYS A 473 -9.44 23.62 5.38
N LEU A 474 -10.40 22.78 5.76
CA LEU A 474 -10.62 21.48 5.11
C LEU A 474 -11.02 21.63 3.64
N GLU A 475 -11.79 22.65 3.29
CA GLU A 475 -12.13 23.00 1.89
C GLU A 475 -10.87 23.38 1.09
N LYS A 476 -9.93 24.13 1.68
CA LYS A 476 -8.63 24.40 1.08
C LYS A 476 -7.79 23.13 0.94
N ASP A 477 -7.66 22.34 2.01
CA ASP A 477 -6.88 21.09 2.01
C ASP A 477 -7.44 20.11 0.94
N ILE A 478 -8.76 20.08 0.72
CA ILE A 478 -9.43 19.32 -0.36
C ILE A 478 -9.14 19.92 -1.75
N ALA A 479 -9.08 21.25 -1.90
CA ALA A 479 -8.72 21.89 -3.16
C ALA A 479 -7.26 21.63 -3.55
N ASP A 480 -6.33 21.75 -2.59
CA ASP A 480 -4.91 21.45 -2.76
C ASP A 480 -4.71 19.96 -3.12
N LEU A 481 -5.41 19.04 -2.44
CA LEU A 481 -5.40 17.60 -2.80
C LEU A 481 -5.96 17.33 -4.21
N LYS A 482 -7.02 18.02 -4.63
CA LYS A 482 -7.56 17.89 -6.00
C LYS A 482 -6.57 18.39 -7.06
N ALA A 483 -5.82 19.45 -6.79
CA ALA A 483 -4.76 19.93 -7.68
C ALA A 483 -3.61 18.92 -7.79
N ILE A 484 -3.23 18.27 -6.68
CA ILE A 484 -2.23 17.21 -6.66
C ILE A 484 -2.71 15.99 -7.48
N ILE A 485 -3.96 15.54 -7.27
CA ILE A 485 -4.55 14.44 -8.04
C ILE A 485 -4.56 14.76 -9.53
N ALA A 486 -5.07 15.93 -9.95
CA ALA A 486 -5.09 16.32 -11.37
C ALA A 486 -3.68 16.40 -12.00
N SER A 487 -2.66 16.81 -11.25
CA SER A 487 -1.28 16.78 -11.74
C SER A 487 -0.72 15.37 -11.90
N LYS A 488 -1.16 14.42 -11.06
CA LYS A 488 -0.76 13.01 -11.14
C LYS A 488 -1.55 12.23 -12.19
N ASP A 489 -2.80 12.57 -12.44
CA ASP A 489 -3.58 12.00 -13.54
C ASP A 489 -2.94 12.34 -14.91
N GLU A 490 -2.46 13.57 -15.10
CA GLU A 490 -1.76 13.98 -16.33
C GLU A 490 -0.36 13.35 -16.45
N GLU A 491 0.36 13.17 -15.32
CA GLU A 491 1.65 12.46 -15.27
C GLU A 491 1.47 10.95 -15.59
N ILE A 492 0.40 10.31 -15.09
CA ILE A 492 0.00 8.94 -15.43
C ILE A 492 -0.38 8.84 -16.91
N LYS A 493 -1.14 9.79 -17.45
CA LYS A 493 -1.51 9.84 -18.87
C LYS A 493 -0.29 9.91 -19.78
N HIS A 494 0.68 10.78 -19.49
CA HIS A 494 1.94 10.87 -20.23
C HIS A 494 2.76 9.56 -20.12
N LEU A 495 2.75 8.89 -18.97
CA LEU A 495 3.37 7.57 -18.81
C LEU A 495 2.64 6.48 -19.62
N LEU A 496 1.31 6.55 -19.76
CA LEU A 496 0.51 5.63 -20.59
C LEU A 496 0.77 5.85 -22.08
N GLU A 497 0.77 7.10 -22.56
CA GLU A 497 1.16 7.43 -23.95
C GLU A 497 2.57 6.91 -24.25
N LYS A 498 3.54 7.18 -23.35
CA LYS A 498 4.91 6.67 -23.50
C LYS A 498 5.03 5.14 -23.41
N THR A 499 4.12 4.48 -22.68
CA THR A 499 4.06 3.01 -22.66
C THR A 499 3.52 2.49 -23.99
N SER A 500 2.55 3.17 -24.61
CA SER A 500 2.08 2.84 -25.97
C SER A 500 3.20 3.03 -27.01
N GLU A 501 3.93 4.16 -26.98
CA GLU A 501 5.09 4.39 -27.86
C GLU A 501 6.11 3.23 -27.80
N LEU A 502 6.39 2.74 -26.59
CA LEU A 502 7.32 1.63 -26.36
C LEU A 502 6.72 0.26 -26.76
N GLN A 503 5.41 0.07 -26.59
CA GLN A 503 4.68 -1.12 -27.05
C GLN A 503 4.70 -1.22 -28.58
N ASP A 504 4.44 -0.11 -29.27
CA ASP A 504 4.46 -0.02 -30.73
C ASP A 504 5.88 -0.22 -31.29
N ALA A 505 6.89 0.41 -30.66
CA ALA A 505 8.29 0.22 -31.02
C ALA A 505 8.79 -1.22 -30.76
N LEU A 506 8.33 -1.88 -29.69
CA LEU A 506 8.61 -3.29 -29.43
C LEU A 506 7.95 -4.19 -30.48
N THR A 507 6.68 -3.95 -30.82
CA THR A 507 5.94 -4.70 -31.83
C THR A 507 6.61 -4.59 -33.21
N LEU A 508 7.07 -3.39 -33.58
CA LEU A 508 7.85 -3.16 -34.80
C LEU A 508 9.20 -3.89 -34.75
N SER A 509 9.89 -3.88 -33.60
CA SER A 509 11.13 -4.63 -33.39
C SER A 509 10.92 -6.15 -33.58
N GLU A 510 9.84 -6.71 -33.03
CA GLU A 510 9.49 -8.13 -33.21
C GLU A 510 9.13 -8.48 -34.68
N GLN A 511 8.47 -7.57 -35.40
CA GLN A 511 8.25 -7.71 -36.85
C GLN A 511 9.59 -7.68 -37.62
N THR A 512 10.49 -6.74 -37.35
CA THR A 512 11.81 -6.72 -38.02
C THR A 512 12.64 -7.96 -37.70
N LYS A 513 12.58 -8.45 -36.46
CA LYS A 513 13.22 -9.71 -36.05
C LYS A 513 12.67 -10.91 -36.82
N THR A 514 11.35 -11.07 -36.92
CA THR A 514 10.74 -12.21 -37.64
C THR A 514 11.03 -12.16 -39.14
N ASN A 515 11.12 -10.97 -39.73
CA ASN A 515 11.59 -10.78 -41.11
C ASN A 515 13.05 -11.23 -41.28
N LEU A 516 13.97 -10.79 -40.41
CA LEU A 516 15.38 -11.23 -40.43
C LEU A 516 15.53 -12.73 -40.18
N GLU A 517 14.71 -13.33 -39.30
CA GLU A 517 14.64 -14.79 -39.11
C GLU A 517 14.07 -15.54 -40.32
N SER A 518 13.34 -14.87 -41.23
CA SER A 518 12.92 -15.43 -42.51
C SER A 518 14.04 -15.37 -43.56
N GLU A 519 14.73 -14.23 -43.65
CA GLU A 519 15.91 -14.06 -44.53
C GLU A 519 17.03 -15.02 -44.15
N LEU A 520 17.31 -15.19 -42.85
CA LEU A 520 18.34 -16.10 -42.35
C LEU A 520 18.03 -17.56 -42.75
N ARG A 521 16.77 -17.99 -42.69
CA ARG A 521 16.35 -19.32 -43.18
C ARG A 521 16.48 -19.48 -44.69
N VAL A 522 16.29 -18.40 -45.47
CA VAL A 522 16.59 -18.40 -46.92
C VAL A 522 18.10 -18.53 -47.16
N PHE A 523 18.95 -17.83 -46.41
CA PHE A 523 20.40 -17.99 -46.49
C PHE A 523 20.86 -19.40 -46.07
N GLU A 524 20.30 -19.98 -45.01
CA GLU A 524 20.57 -21.38 -44.62
C GLU A 524 20.20 -22.37 -45.74
N SER A 525 19.05 -22.19 -46.39
CA SER A 525 18.63 -23.02 -47.53
C SER A 525 19.59 -22.89 -48.72
N ASN A 526 20.03 -21.67 -49.03
CA ASN A 526 21.01 -21.39 -50.08
C ASN A 526 22.38 -22.04 -49.76
N VAL A 527 22.85 -21.97 -48.51
CA VAL A 527 24.08 -22.64 -48.06
C VAL A 527 23.95 -24.17 -48.14
N GLN A 528 22.81 -24.75 -47.78
CA GLN A 528 22.55 -26.19 -47.95
C GLN A 528 22.58 -26.61 -49.44
N ASN A 529 21.99 -25.80 -50.33
CA ASN A 529 22.04 -26.05 -51.77
C ASN A 529 23.47 -25.97 -52.32
N LEU A 530 24.23 -24.92 -51.97
CA LEU A 530 25.63 -24.76 -52.36
C LEU A 530 26.50 -25.91 -51.84
N ASN A 531 26.34 -26.33 -50.58
CA ASN A 531 27.03 -27.50 -50.05
C ASN A 531 26.69 -28.79 -50.82
N GLN A 532 25.42 -28.96 -51.23
CA GLN A 532 25.01 -30.10 -52.06
C GLN A 532 25.55 -30.01 -53.50
N GLN A 533 25.89 -28.81 -54.02
CA GLN A 533 26.61 -28.65 -55.28
C GLN A 533 28.11 -28.94 -55.12
N ILE A 534 28.72 -28.52 -54.02
CA ILE A 534 30.12 -28.83 -53.67
C ILE A 534 30.31 -30.34 -53.59
N VAL A 535 29.50 -31.07 -52.83
CA VAL A 535 29.59 -32.54 -52.72
C VAL A 535 29.47 -33.22 -54.09
N ARG A 536 28.53 -32.81 -54.94
CA ARG A 536 28.43 -33.33 -56.33
C ARG A 536 29.68 -33.04 -57.16
N SER A 537 30.35 -31.91 -56.92
CA SER A 537 31.61 -31.57 -57.59
C SER A 537 32.79 -32.39 -57.06
N GLU A 538 32.85 -32.68 -55.77
CA GLU A 538 33.86 -33.54 -55.13
C GLU A 538 33.71 -35.01 -55.56
N GLU A 539 32.48 -35.53 -55.66
CA GLU A 539 32.18 -36.83 -56.27
C GLU A 539 32.68 -36.89 -57.73
N LYS A 540 32.47 -35.82 -58.51
CA LYS A 540 32.90 -35.74 -59.90
C LYS A 540 34.43 -35.64 -60.03
N ILE A 541 35.10 -34.90 -59.14
CA ILE A 541 36.56 -34.82 -59.05
C ILE A 541 37.14 -36.20 -58.65
N SER A 542 36.48 -36.92 -57.75
CA SER A 542 36.86 -38.28 -57.34
C SER A 542 36.73 -39.27 -58.51
N GLN A 543 35.64 -39.21 -59.28
CA GLN A 543 35.45 -40.02 -60.49
C GLN A 543 36.51 -39.72 -61.56
N LEU A 544 36.83 -38.44 -61.79
CA LEU A 544 37.88 -38.03 -62.72
C LEU A 544 39.28 -38.46 -62.25
N SER A 545 39.53 -38.45 -60.94
CA SER A 545 40.79 -38.93 -60.35
C SER A 545 40.95 -40.44 -60.54
N LEU A 546 39.88 -41.23 -60.34
CA LEU A 546 39.88 -42.67 -60.60
C LEU A 546 40.07 -42.99 -62.10
N GLN A 547 39.49 -42.18 -62.99
CA GLN A 547 39.74 -42.30 -64.44
C GLN A 547 41.19 -41.95 -64.80
N LYS A 548 41.77 -40.92 -64.19
CA LYS A 548 43.18 -40.54 -64.36
C LYS A 548 44.12 -41.66 -63.90
N GLU A 549 43.91 -42.18 -62.69
CA GLU A 549 44.73 -43.26 -62.12
C GLU A 549 44.67 -44.54 -62.96
N LYS A 550 43.48 -44.86 -63.51
CA LYS A 550 43.34 -45.93 -64.51
C LYS A 550 44.13 -45.64 -65.79
N LEU A 551 44.05 -44.43 -66.35
CA LEU A 551 44.81 -44.04 -67.54
C LEU A 551 46.33 -44.06 -67.28
N GLU A 552 46.77 -43.71 -66.08
CA GLU A 552 48.18 -43.83 -65.67
C GLU A 552 48.63 -45.30 -65.57
N CYS A 553 47.76 -46.21 -65.11
CA CYS A 553 47.98 -47.65 -65.19
C CYS A 553 48.03 -48.17 -66.64
N ASP A 554 47.10 -47.74 -67.49
CA ASP A 554 47.03 -48.13 -68.91
C ASP A 554 48.27 -47.61 -69.68
N VAL A 555 48.78 -46.41 -69.34
CA VAL A 555 50.04 -45.85 -69.88
C VAL A 555 51.27 -46.62 -69.35
N ALA A 556 51.33 -46.96 -68.06
CA ALA A 556 52.41 -47.77 -67.51
C ALA A 556 52.45 -49.18 -68.13
N SER A 557 51.29 -49.76 -68.41
CA SER A 557 51.12 -51.00 -69.18
C SER A 557 51.64 -50.84 -70.62
N ALA A 558 51.24 -49.78 -71.32
CA ALA A 558 51.71 -49.49 -72.67
C ALA A 558 53.24 -49.31 -72.73
N ILE A 559 53.83 -48.54 -71.80
CA ILE A 559 55.29 -48.38 -71.68
C ILE A 559 55.97 -49.73 -71.46
N SER A 560 55.45 -50.57 -70.55
CA SER A 560 55.96 -51.91 -70.29
C SER A 560 55.94 -52.80 -71.55
N SER A 561 54.87 -52.70 -72.35
CA SER A 561 54.76 -53.43 -73.63
C SER A 561 55.67 -52.90 -74.75
N SER A 562 56.14 -51.65 -74.65
CA SER A 562 57.01 -51.05 -75.67
C SER A 562 58.48 -51.51 -75.62
N THR A 563 58.86 -52.23 -74.55
CA THR A 563 60.26 -52.57 -74.23
C THR A 563 60.98 -53.36 -75.33
N ASP A 564 60.26 -54.23 -76.06
CA ASP A 564 60.79 -55.01 -77.21
C ASP A 564 61.28 -54.13 -78.39
N SER A 565 60.86 -52.86 -78.46
CA SER A 565 61.33 -51.93 -79.50
C SER A 565 62.70 -51.31 -79.20
N SER A 566 63.16 -51.34 -77.94
CA SER A 566 64.42 -50.74 -77.50
C SER A 566 65.65 -51.49 -78.00
N GLU A 567 65.57 -52.82 -78.14
CA GLU A 567 66.71 -53.67 -78.49
C GLU A 567 67.22 -53.42 -79.93
N GLN A 568 66.40 -52.85 -80.81
CA GLN A 568 66.81 -52.49 -82.18
C GLN A 568 67.70 -51.25 -82.25
N LEU A 569 67.55 -50.28 -81.33
CA LEU A 569 68.39 -49.07 -81.28
C LEU A 569 69.85 -49.38 -80.90
N SER A 570 70.09 -50.43 -80.12
CA SER A 570 71.44 -50.89 -79.76
C SER A 570 72.27 -51.27 -81.00
N LYS A 571 71.64 -51.90 -82.01
CA LYS A 571 72.31 -52.27 -83.27
C LYS A 571 72.65 -51.06 -84.15
N TYR A 572 71.77 -50.06 -84.24
CA TYR A 572 72.01 -48.87 -85.07
C TYR A 572 73.17 -48.00 -84.57
N ASN A 573 73.41 -47.95 -83.26
CA ASN A 573 74.52 -47.18 -82.68
C ASN A 573 75.91 -47.77 -82.98
N GLU A 574 76.02 -49.07 -83.25
CA GLU A 574 77.32 -49.70 -83.55
C GLU A 574 77.76 -49.50 -85.00
N ASP A 575 76.83 -49.42 -85.96
CA ASP A 575 77.18 -49.04 -87.35
C ASP A 575 77.44 -47.53 -87.51
N LEU A 576 76.89 -46.68 -86.64
CA LEU A 576 77.17 -45.24 -86.62
C LEU A 576 78.68 -44.96 -86.45
N ARG A 577 79.35 -45.70 -85.56
CA ARG A 577 80.80 -45.59 -85.31
C ARG A 577 81.70 -46.10 -86.45
N LYS A 578 81.14 -46.74 -87.48
CA LYS A 578 81.88 -46.96 -88.75
C LYS A 578 81.81 -45.75 -89.68
N LYS A 579 80.69 -45.01 -89.70
CA LYS A 579 80.48 -43.89 -90.63
C LYS A 579 81.24 -42.63 -90.25
N GLU A 580 81.56 -42.42 -88.97
CA GLU A 580 82.44 -41.33 -88.54
C GLU A 580 83.83 -41.40 -89.20
N LYS A 581 84.31 -42.59 -89.56
CA LYS A 581 85.60 -42.80 -90.23
C LYS A 581 85.60 -42.45 -91.73
N GLU A 582 84.42 -42.36 -92.36
CA GLU A 582 84.28 -41.88 -93.74
C GLU A 582 84.18 -40.33 -93.81
N LEU A 583 84.07 -39.64 -92.67
CA LEU A 583 83.82 -38.21 -92.62
C LEU A 583 85.04 -37.36 -92.98
N ASP A 584 86.26 -37.84 -92.71
CA ASP A 584 87.49 -37.10 -93.00
C ASP A 584 87.80 -36.96 -94.50
N GLU A 585 87.29 -37.88 -95.33
CA GLU A 585 87.36 -37.79 -96.80
C GLU A 585 86.36 -36.76 -97.36
N ALA A 586 85.35 -36.34 -96.58
CA ALA A 586 84.36 -35.36 -97.03
C ALA A 586 84.89 -33.91 -97.07
N ARG A 587 86.11 -33.64 -96.57
CA ARG A 587 86.70 -32.29 -96.46
C ARG A 587 86.90 -31.60 -97.82
N GLU A 588 87.00 -32.33 -98.94
CA GLU A 588 87.04 -31.71 -100.28
C GLU A 588 85.71 -31.04 -100.70
N LYS A 589 84.58 -31.39 -100.06
CA LYS A 589 83.25 -30.82 -100.40
C LYS A 589 83.07 -29.38 -99.90
N ILE A 590 84.05 -28.82 -99.18
CA ILE A 590 84.06 -27.42 -98.71
C ILE A 590 83.92 -26.42 -99.88
N PHE A 591 84.41 -26.76 -101.08
CA PHE A 591 84.25 -25.91 -102.28
C PHE A 591 82.77 -25.67 -102.68
N HIS A 592 81.82 -26.47 -102.19
CA HIS A 592 80.39 -26.25 -102.43
C HIS A 592 79.75 -25.23 -101.47
N VAL A 593 80.45 -24.85 -100.39
CA VAL A 593 79.95 -23.94 -99.33
C VAL A 593 80.00 -22.47 -99.77
N GLU A 594 80.90 -22.10 -100.67
CA GLU A 594 80.96 -20.73 -101.21
C GLU A 594 79.70 -20.37 -102.01
N SER A 595 78.99 -21.37 -102.57
CA SER A 595 77.72 -21.15 -103.27
C SER A 595 76.52 -20.98 -102.33
N THR A 596 76.59 -21.44 -101.07
CA THR A 596 75.47 -21.32 -100.11
C THR A 596 75.52 -20.03 -99.29
N LEU A 597 76.67 -19.36 -99.23
CA LEU A 597 76.83 -18.02 -98.62
C LEU A 597 75.88 -16.98 -99.24
N ARG A 598 75.63 -17.09 -100.56
CA ARG A 598 74.69 -16.26 -101.30
C ARG A 598 73.20 -16.55 -101.00
N GLN A 599 72.93 -17.61 -100.24
CA GLN A 599 71.59 -17.98 -99.78
C GLN A 599 71.36 -17.58 -98.30
N THR A 600 72.42 -17.22 -97.56
CA THR A 600 72.31 -16.71 -96.18
C THR A 600 71.96 -15.23 -96.09
N GLU A 601 72.29 -14.42 -97.10
CA GLU A 601 71.88 -13.00 -97.18
C GLU A 601 70.35 -12.86 -97.11
N GLY A 602 69.61 -13.72 -97.83
CA GLY A 602 68.15 -13.75 -97.79
C GLY A 602 67.53 -14.24 -96.48
N LYS A 603 68.30 -14.88 -95.58
CA LYS A 603 67.81 -15.30 -94.26
C LYS A 603 67.87 -14.17 -93.23
N LEU A 604 68.83 -13.25 -93.38
CA LEU A 604 69.03 -12.11 -92.47
C LEU A 604 67.81 -11.17 -92.44
N SER A 605 67.20 -10.94 -93.61
CA SER A 605 65.99 -10.10 -93.73
C SER A 605 64.79 -10.68 -92.99
N ASN A 606 64.61 -12.01 -92.98
CA ASN A 606 63.51 -12.63 -92.21
C ASN A 606 63.71 -12.45 -90.70
N THR A 607 64.93 -12.63 -90.18
CA THR A 607 65.22 -12.42 -88.75
C THR A 607 65.01 -10.98 -88.29
N GLU A 608 65.18 -10.00 -89.17
CA GLU A 608 64.85 -8.60 -88.90
C GLU A 608 63.34 -8.37 -88.76
N THR A 609 62.51 -9.10 -89.52
CA THR A 609 61.04 -9.05 -89.36
C THR A 609 60.53 -9.76 -88.12
N GLU A 610 61.19 -10.82 -87.64
CA GLU A 610 60.85 -11.44 -86.35
C GLU A 610 61.28 -10.58 -85.16
N SER A 611 62.44 -9.91 -85.25
CA SER A 611 62.89 -8.96 -84.21
C SER A 611 61.84 -7.86 -83.95
N ASN A 612 61.28 -7.29 -85.01
CA ASN A 612 60.23 -6.26 -84.90
C ASN A 612 58.90 -6.80 -84.34
N LYS A 613 58.53 -8.07 -84.62
CA LYS A 613 57.37 -8.71 -83.99
C LYS A 613 57.59 -8.97 -82.50
N ASN A 614 58.79 -9.40 -82.12
CA ASN A 614 59.15 -9.61 -80.72
C ASN A 614 59.19 -8.29 -79.94
N ALA A 615 59.63 -7.19 -80.57
CA ALA A 615 59.55 -5.85 -79.98
C ALA A 615 58.09 -5.42 -79.71
N ALA A 616 57.18 -5.63 -80.67
CA ALA A 616 55.75 -5.36 -80.48
C ALA A 616 55.12 -6.22 -79.37
N LEU A 617 55.47 -7.52 -79.31
CA LEU A 617 54.99 -8.44 -78.27
C LEU A 617 55.52 -8.04 -76.87
N VAL A 618 56.76 -7.58 -76.77
CA VAL A 618 57.32 -7.06 -75.51
C VAL A 618 56.61 -5.78 -75.05
N GLU A 619 56.22 -4.89 -75.97
CA GLU A 619 55.46 -3.69 -75.61
C GLU A 619 54.00 -4.00 -75.25
N GLN A 620 53.37 -4.97 -75.91
CA GLN A 620 52.08 -5.52 -75.49
C GLN A 620 52.16 -6.10 -74.07
N LEU A 621 53.12 -6.99 -73.80
CA LEU A 621 53.34 -7.59 -72.47
C LEU A 621 53.68 -6.54 -71.40
N ARG A 622 54.30 -5.40 -71.76
CA ARG A 622 54.46 -4.24 -70.86
C ARG A 622 53.15 -3.55 -70.55
N SER A 623 52.28 -3.35 -71.54
CA SER A 623 50.95 -2.77 -71.34
C SER A 623 50.03 -3.68 -70.50
N GLU A 624 50.05 -5.00 -70.77
CA GLU A 624 49.32 -6.00 -69.98
C GLU A 624 49.86 -6.07 -68.55
N LYS A 625 51.19 -6.05 -68.38
CA LYS A 625 51.82 -5.94 -67.05
C LYS A 625 51.39 -4.65 -66.33
N SER A 626 51.39 -3.49 -67.00
CA SER A 626 50.98 -2.21 -66.40
C SER A 626 49.51 -2.22 -65.98
N ASN A 627 48.64 -2.85 -66.77
CA ASN A 627 47.22 -3.02 -66.43
C ASN A 627 47.05 -3.98 -65.24
N LEU A 628 47.81 -5.07 -65.18
CA LEU A 628 47.83 -5.99 -64.03
C LEU A 628 48.40 -5.32 -62.76
N GLU A 629 49.43 -4.47 -62.88
CA GLU A 629 49.96 -3.68 -61.76
C GLU A 629 48.95 -2.64 -61.26
N SER A 630 48.15 -2.03 -62.15
CA SER A 630 46.99 -1.20 -61.76
C SER A 630 45.94 -2.03 -61.04
N HIS A 631 45.49 -3.16 -61.62
CA HIS A 631 44.48 -4.02 -61.02
C HIS A 631 44.90 -4.60 -59.66
N ILE A 632 46.19 -4.90 -59.47
CA ILE A 632 46.76 -5.28 -58.17
C ILE A 632 46.76 -4.09 -57.20
N GLY A 633 46.92 -2.86 -57.67
CA GLY A 633 46.74 -1.63 -56.89
C GLY A 633 45.29 -1.43 -56.45
N ASP A 634 44.33 -1.58 -57.37
CA ASP A 634 42.89 -1.46 -57.10
C ASP A 634 42.40 -2.56 -56.16
N THR A 635 42.82 -3.81 -56.37
CA THR A 635 42.53 -4.95 -55.47
C THR A 635 43.20 -4.79 -54.10
N LYS A 636 44.37 -4.13 -54.01
CA LYS A 636 44.96 -3.77 -52.71
C LYS A 636 44.16 -2.68 -52.01
N LYS A 637 43.54 -1.76 -52.75
CA LYS A 637 42.60 -0.76 -52.22
C LYS A 637 41.36 -1.43 -51.67
N SER A 638 40.66 -2.25 -52.46
CA SER A 638 39.48 -2.98 -51.98
C SER A 638 39.82 -3.90 -50.81
N ASN A 639 41.00 -4.54 -50.79
CA ASN A 639 41.43 -5.34 -49.64
C ASN A 639 41.74 -4.49 -48.40
N ALA A 640 42.19 -3.23 -48.54
CA ALA A 640 42.30 -2.30 -47.41
C ALA A 640 40.90 -1.93 -46.89
N ASP A 641 39.95 -1.64 -47.78
CA ASP A 641 38.56 -1.34 -47.42
C ASP A 641 37.85 -2.56 -46.77
N TYR A 642 38.13 -3.77 -47.23
CA TYR A 642 37.66 -5.01 -46.60
C TYR A 642 38.32 -5.28 -45.26
N VAL A 643 39.62 -5.00 -45.09
CA VAL A 643 40.29 -5.07 -43.77
C VAL A 643 39.72 -4.04 -42.80
N GLU A 644 39.38 -2.84 -43.26
CA GLU A 644 38.76 -1.82 -42.42
C GLU A 644 37.32 -2.19 -42.04
N LYS A 645 36.55 -2.79 -42.96
CA LYS A 645 35.24 -3.41 -42.65
C LYS A 645 35.36 -4.60 -41.70
N ILE A 646 36.37 -5.45 -41.83
CA ILE A 646 36.63 -6.54 -40.88
C ILE A 646 36.90 -5.94 -39.49
N ARG A 647 37.71 -4.88 -39.37
CA ARG A 647 37.92 -4.14 -38.12
C ARG A 647 36.64 -3.48 -37.58
N GLU A 648 35.70 -3.06 -38.43
CA GLU A 648 34.38 -2.62 -37.97
C GLU A 648 33.54 -3.77 -37.40
N TYR A 649 33.55 -4.93 -38.06
CA TYR A 649 32.85 -6.12 -37.57
C TYR A 649 33.49 -6.66 -36.29
N GLU A 650 34.81 -6.72 -36.19
CA GLU A 650 35.56 -7.03 -34.96
C GLU A 650 35.22 -6.04 -33.83
N ARG A 651 35.13 -4.73 -34.12
CA ARG A 651 34.69 -3.72 -33.13
C ARG A 651 33.25 -3.98 -32.67
N LYS A 652 32.33 -4.22 -33.61
CA LYS A 652 30.91 -4.52 -33.31
C LYS A 652 30.75 -5.84 -32.55
N GLU A 653 31.54 -6.86 -32.86
CA GLU A 653 31.58 -8.15 -32.15
C GLU A 653 32.09 -7.98 -30.72
N ASN A 654 33.15 -7.20 -30.51
CA ASN A 654 33.65 -6.88 -29.17
C ASN A 654 32.64 -6.05 -28.37
N GLU A 655 31.93 -5.10 -28.99
CA GLU A 655 30.87 -4.31 -28.38
C GLU A 655 29.65 -5.17 -28.02
N LEU A 656 29.23 -6.09 -28.90
CA LEU A 656 28.20 -7.09 -28.63
C LEU A 656 28.63 -8.09 -27.54
N SER A 657 29.92 -8.46 -27.48
CA SER A 657 30.48 -9.29 -26.41
C SER A 657 30.48 -8.57 -25.06
N ALA A 658 30.72 -7.25 -25.05
CA ALA A 658 30.59 -6.42 -23.85
C ALA A 658 29.12 -6.35 -23.40
N LYS A 659 28.20 -6.07 -24.33
CA LYS A 659 26.73 -6.04 -24.07
C LYS A 659 26.18 -7.41 -23.64
N LEU A 660 26.72 -8.52 -24.14
CA LEU A 660 26.40 -9.86 -23.66
C LEU A 660 26.86 -10.10 -22.21
N LYS A 661 28.09 -9.69 -21.86
CA LYS A 661 28.60 -9.79 -20.47
C LYS A 661 27.84 -8.88 -19.52
N GLU A 662 27.43 -7.70 -19.97
CA GLU A 662 26.56 -6.80 -19.22
C GLU A 662 25.16 -7.41 -19.05
N SER A 663 24.60 -8.04 -20.09
CA SER A 663 23.34 -8.79 -20.01
C SER A 663 23.44 -10.02 -19.09
N GLU A 664 24.56 -10.75 -19.05
CA GLU A 664 24.81 -11.81 -18.08
C GLU A 664 24.91 -11.26 -16.66
N HIS A 665 25.56 -10.11 -16.45
CA HIS A 665 25.64 -9.47 -15.14
C HIS A 665 24.26 -8.96 -14.69
N ILE A 666 23.47 -8.38 -15.59
CA ILE A 666 22.07 -7.98 -15.33
C ILE A 666 21.22 -9.21 -15.01
N LYS A 667 21.34 -10.31 -15.77
CA LYS A 667 20.65 -11.58 -15.48
C LYS A 667 21.03 -12.12 -14.11
N LYS A 668 22.32 -12.13 -13.75
CA LYS A 668 22.79 -12.57 -12.44
C LYS A 668 22.29 -11.65 -11.31
N ASN A 669 22.27 -10.34 -11.53
CA ASN A 669 21.68 -9.39 -10.58
C ASN A 669 20.17 -9.61 -10.42
N LEU A 670 19.45 -9.96 -11.50
CA LEU A 670 18.02 -10.30 -11.46
C LEU A 670 17.77 -11.65 -10.79
N GLU A 671 18.63 -12.66 -10.98
CA GLU A 671 18.59 -13.91 -10.24
C GLU A 671 18.84 -13.66 -8.75
N GLU A 672 19.89 -12.92 -8.38
CA GLU A 672 20.18 -12.54 -6.99
C GLU A 672 19.04 -11.71 -6.35
N LYS A 673 18.41 -10.80 -7.10
CA LYS A 673 17.23 -10.04 -6.64
C LYS A 673 15.95 -10.88 -6.57
N SER A 674 15.76 -11.84 -7.47
CA SER A 674 14.68 -12.83 -7.36
C SER A 674 14.85 -13.70 -6.12
N ASP A 675 16.09 -14.10 -5.81
CA ASP A 675 16.46 -14.86 -4.62
C ASP A 675 16.27 -14.04 -3.34
N GLU A 676 16.57 -12.74 -3.36
CA GLU A 676 16.30 -11.81 -2.26
C GLU A 676 14.81 -11.54 -2.08
N ILE A 677 14.03 -11.36 -3.16
CA ILE A 677 12.58 -11.27 -3.14
C ILE A 677 11.98 -12.55 -2.56
N ALA A 678 12.42 -13.74 -2.98
CA ALA A 678 11.94 -15.01 -2.42
C ALA A 678 12.19 -15.11 -0.90
N LYS A 679 13.38 -14.69 -0.43
CA LYS A 679 13.71 -14.64 1.01
C LYS A 679 12.92 -13.57 1.77
N LEU A 680 12.59 -12.45 1.13
CA LEU A 680 11.72 -11.42 1.70
C LEU A 680 10.27 -11.91 1.79
N THR A 681 9.74 -12.55 0.75
CA THR A 681 8.42 -13.20 0.75
C THR A 681 8.34 -14.29 1.81
N GLU A 682 9.35 -15.15 1.96
CA GLU A 682 9.38 -16.18 3.02
C GLU A 682 9.44 -15.57 4.43
N ARG A 683 10.05 -14.39 4.60
CA ARG A 683 10.03 -13.65 5.87
C ARG A 683 8.69 -12.93 6.08
N LEU A 684 8.05 -12.48 5.01
CA LEU A 684 6.76 -11.79 5.05
C LEU A 684 5.63 -12.77 5.37
N THR A 685 5.58 -13.94 4.74
CA THR A 685 4.61 -14.99 5.08
C THR A 685 4.79 -15.50 6.52
N LYS A 686 6.03 -15.67 7.00
CA LYS A 686 6.28 -15.97 8.42
C LYS A 686 5.81 -14.85 9.36
N LYS A 687 5.88 -13.58 8.94
CA LYS A 687 5.29 -12.46 9.69
C LYS A 687 3.77 -12.41 9.59
N GLU A 688 3.18 -12.81 8.49
CA GLU A 688 1.73 -12.99 8.36
C GLU A 688 1.23 -14.16 9.24
N GLU A 689 1.98 -15.26 9.35
CA GLU A 689 1.71 -16.35 10.30
C GLU A 689 1.88 -15.89 11.76
N GLU A 690 2.94 -15.16 12.11
CA GLU A 690 3.09 -14.56 13.44
C GLU A 690 1.93 -13.58 13.76
N ILE A 691 1.54 -12.72 12.81
CA ILE A 691 0.42 -11.79 12.96
C ILE A 691 -0.91 -12.53 13.07
N ALA A 692 -1.14 -13.60 12.30
CA ALA A 692 -2.35 -14.42 12.39
C ALA A 692 -2.45 -15.12 13.75
N ASN A 693 -1.34 -15.65 14.27
CA ASN A 693 -1.26 -16.24 15.60
C ASN A 693 -1.50 -15.18 16.69
N LEU A 694 -0.84 -14.01 16.62
CA LEU A 694 -1.06 -12.89 17.55
C LEU A 694 -2.49 -12.33 17.49
N CYS A 695 -3.13 -12.33 16.31
CA CYS A 695 -4.55 -11.99 16.18
C CYS A 695 -5.46 -13.08 16.78
N GLY A 696 -5.06 -14.35 16.70
CA GLY A 696 -5.70 -15.45 17.41
C GLY A 696 -5.63 -15.29 18.93
N GLU A 697 -4.44 -15.01 19.46
CA GLU A 697 -4.21 -14.74 20.88
C GLU A 697 -4.92 -13.47 21.36
N HIS A 698 -4.89 -12.39 20.58
CA HIS A 698 -5.66 -11.18 20.89
C HIS A 698 -7.17 -11.48 20.90
N LYS A 699 -7.66 -12.38 20.04
CA LYS A 699 -9.08 -12.74 19.99
C LYS A 699 -9.50 -13.67 21.14
N THR A 700 -8.65 -14.59 21.59
CA THR A 700 -8.93 -15.38 22.81
C THR A 700 -8.83 -14.51 24.07
N LEU A 701 -7.88 -13.57 24.13
CA LEU A 701 -7.76 -12.59 25.20
C LEU A 701 -8.95 -11.61 25.22
N GLN A 702 -9.39 -11.14 24.05
CA GLN A 702 -10.59 -10.30 23.91
C GLN A 702 -11.83 -11.04 24.38
N ASN A 703 -12.06 -12.28 23.94
CA ASN A 703 -13.18 -13.10 24.42
C ASN A 703 -13.11 -13.29 25.95
N SER A 704 -11.93 -13.54 26.51
CA SER A 704 -11.73 -13.67 27.96
C SER A 704 -12.03 -12.37 28.71
N HIS A 705 -11.64 -11.22 28.17
CA HIS A 705 -12.02 -9.91 28.72
C HIS A 705 -13.51 -9.62 28.56
N GLU A 706 -14.15 -10.07 27.49
CA GLU A 706 -15.60 -9.90 27.26
C GLU A 706 -16.44 -10.78 28.20
N GLU A 707 -15.97 -12.00 28.51
CA GLU A 707 -16.48 -12.85 29.59
C GLU A 707 -16.24 -12.23 30.99
N GLN A 708 -15.05 -11.68 31.25
CA GLN A 708 -14.76 -10.97 32.50
C GLN A 708 -15.64 -9.72 32.66
N ILE A 709 -15.81 -8.91 31.62
CA ILE A 709 -16.69 -7.74 31.59
C ILE A 709 -18.14 -8.18 31.83
N SER A 710 -18.60 -9.25 31.19
CA SER A 710 -19.94 -9.82 31.43
C SER A 710 -20.12 -10.29 32.88
N SER A 711 -19.09 -10.92 33.46
CA SER A 711 -19.06 -11.37 34.86
C SER A 711 -19.09 -10.18 35.84
N SER A 712 -18.26 -9.16 35.61
CA SER A 712 -18.24 -7.95 36.43
C SER A 712 -19.49 -7.09 36.27
N GLN A 713 -20.07 -7.00 35.06
CA GLN A 713 -21.38 -6.36 34.84
C GLN A 713 -22.49 -7.09 35.60
N LYS A 714 -22.46 -8.44 35.62
CA LYS A 714 -23.39 -9.22 36.43
C LYS A 714 -23.18 -8.97 37.93
N GLN A 715 -21.95 -8.98 38.43
CA GLN A 715 -21.63 -8.62 39.82
C GLN A 715 -22.08 -7.19 40.17
N ILE A 716 -21.92 -6.22 39.27
CA ILE A 716 -22.41 -4.86 39.44
C ILE A 716 -23.94 -4.81 39.47
N ALA A 717 -24.63 -5.61 38.66
CA ALA A 717 -26.09 -5.73 38.68
C ALA A 717 -26.58 -6.37 40.00
N ASP A 718 -25.99 -7.49 40.40
CA ASP A 718 -26.30 -8.20 41.65
C ASP A 718 -26.08 -7.27 42.86
N LEU A 719 -24.90 -6.63 42.96
CA LEU A 719 -24.59 -5.61 43.99
C LEU A 719 -25.52 -4.40 43.92
N SER A 720 -25.98 -3.99 42.74
CA SER A 720 -26.96 -2.89 42.60
C SER A 720 -28.34 -3.28 43.12
N THR A 721 -28.75 -4.54 42.96
CA THR A 721 -29.99 -5.04 43.59
C THR A 721 -29.84 -5.15 45.11
N GLU A 722 -28.67 -5.57 45.61
CA GLU A 722 -28.37 -5.60 47.04
C GLU A 722 -28.33 -4.18 47.66
N LEU A 723 -27.77 -3.20 46.94
CA LEU A 723 -27.84 -1.78 47.31
C LEU A 723 -29.27 -1.22 47.25
N ALA A 724 -30.15 -1.76 46.41
CA ALA A 724 -31.56 -1.38 46.36
C ALA A 724 -32.33 -1.95 47.55
N THR A 725 -32.14 -3.23 47.88
CA THR A 725 -32.75 -3.86 49.07
C THR A 725 -32.25 -3.20 50.34
N SER A 726 -30.93 -2.99 50.51
CA SER A 726 -30.37 -2.26 51.65
C SER A 726 -30.90 -0.84 51.76
N ARG A 727 -31.12 -0.14 50.63
CA ARG A 727 -31.70 1.22 50.64
C ARG A 727 -33.18 1.24 51.05
N ASP A 728 -33.95 0.21 50.70
CA ASP A 728 -35.35 0.09 51.14
C ASP A 728 -35.48 -0.45 52.58
N GLU A 729 -34.55 -1.28 53.04
CA GLU A 729 -34.37 -1.61 54.46
C GLU A 729 -34.04 -0.35 55.27
N ILE A 730 -33.11 0.49 54.79
CA ILE A 730 -32.82 1.80 55.41
C ILE A 730 -34.07 2.68 55.42
N LYS A 731 -34.88 2.76 54.34
CA LYS A 731 -36.17 3.47 54.39
C LYS A 731 -37.13 2.89 55.44
N ASN A 732 -37.16 1.57 55.62
CA ASN A 732 -38.04 0.94 56.60
C ASN A 732 -37.54 1.16 58.03
N LEU A 733 -36.23 1.10 58.27
CA LEU A 733 -35.59 1.51 59.52
C LEU A 733 -35.81 3.01 59.79
N GLN A 734 -35.80 3.87 58.77
CA GLN A 734 -36.15 5.29 58.90
C GLN A 734 -37.63 5.45 59.34
N LYS A 735 -38.58 4.68 58.77
CA LYS A 735 -39.98 4.69 59.23
C LYS A 735 -40.12 4.21 60.67
N PHE A 736 -39.41 3.15 61.06
CA PHE A 736 -39.39 2.66 62.44
C PHE A 736 -38.77 3.68 63.39
N LYS A 737 -37.66 4.32 63.00
CA LYS A 737 -37.02 5.40 63.76
C LYS A 737 -37.98 6.58 63.96
N ASN A 738 -38.56 7.12 62.88
CA ASN A 738 -39.52 8.23 62.96
C ASN A 738 -40.73 7.89 63.85
N LYS A 739 -41.18 6.62 63.85
CA LYS A 739 -42.22 6.14 64.75
C LYS A 739 -41.74 6.08 66.20
N LEU A 740 -40.54 5.56 66.45
CA LEU A 740 -39.94 5.51 67.78
C LEU A 740 -39.68 6.92 68.35
N GLU A 741 -39.31 7.89 67.51
CA GLU A 741 -39.15 9.30 67.89
C GLU A 741 -40.51 9.96 68.19
N ALA A 742 -41.59 9.59 67.49
CA ALA A 742 -42.95 10.00 67.82
C ALA A 742 -43.44 9.38 69.14
N ASP A 743 -43.21 8.08 69.34
CA ASP A 743 -43.52 7.37 70.60
C ASP A 743 -42.70 7.93 71.77
N GLN A 744 -41.42 8.27 71.56
CA GLN A 744 -40.56 8.94 72.54
C GLN A 744 -41.05 10.38 72.85
N SER A 745 -41.54 11.11 71.85
CA SER A 745 -42.13 12.44 72.04
C SER A 745 -43.44 12.38 72.83
N ALA A 746 -44.29 11.38 72.56
CA ALA A 746 -45.51 11.13 73.35
C ALA A 746 -45.18 10.73 74.80
N ASN A 747 -44.15 9.90 75.00
CA ASN A 747 -43.66 9.56 76.33
C ASN A 747 -43.09 10.77 77.07
N LEU A 748 -42.34 11.66 76.39
CA LEU A 748 -41.88 12.93 76.98
C LEU A 748 -43.07 13.80 77.42
N TRP A 749 -44.09 13.94 76.58
CA TRP A 749 -45.29 14.72 76.92
C TRP A 749 -46.06 14.13 78.13
N SER A 750 -46.11 12.81 78.24
CA SER A 750 -46.71 12.13 79.40
C SER A 750 -45.84 12.23 80.67
N ILE A 751 -44.51 12.22 80.54
CA ILE A 751 -43.58 12.52 81.64
C ILE A 751 -43.73 13.98 82.09
N GLU A 752 -43.93 14.91 81.16
CA GLU A 752 -44.14 16.33 81.45
C GLU A 752 -45.49 16.56 82.16
N GLU A 753 -46.56 15.90 81.72
CA GLU A 753 -47.86 15.86 82.42
C GLU A 753 -47.75 15.27 83.84
N LEU A 754 -46.98 14.18 84.00
CA LEU A 754 -46.70 13.58 85.31
C LEU A 754 -45.81 14.47 86.19
N THR A 755 -44.90 15.24 85.59
CA THR A 755 -44.02 16.18 86.31
C THR A 755 -44.81 17.39 86.81
N GLU A 756 -45.74 17.93 86.01
CA GLU A 756 -46.61 19.02 86.45
C GLU A 756 -47.59 18.54 87.54
N LYS A 757 -48.10 17.30 87.46
CA LYS A 757 -48.86 16.68 88.56
C LYS A 757 -48.02 16.47 89.83
N LEU A 758 -46.78 16.00 89.70
CA LEU A 758 -45.86 15.82 90.84
C LEU A 758 -45.46 17.15 91.49
N LYS A 759 -45.40 18.23 90.70
CA LYS A 759 -45.17 19.61 91.16
C LYS A 759 -46.38 20.16 91.91
N VAL A 760 -47.61 19.94 91.43
CA VAL A 760 -48.84 20.22 92.20
C VAL A 760 -48.84 19.44 93.52
N GLU A 761 -48.44 18.18 93.53
CA GLU A 761 -48.37 17.36 94.77
C GLU A 761 -47.18 17.77 95.69
N SER A 762 -46.11 18.34 95.13
CA SER A 762 -45.05 19.02 95.89
C SER A 762 -45.59 20.28 96.56
N ASP A 763 -46.42 21.06 95.87
CA ASP A 763 -47.00 22.28 96.40
C ASP A 763 -48.07 21.99 97.46
N THR A 764 -48.92 20.96 97.31
CA THR A 764 -49.81 20.47 98.38
C THR A 764 -49.01 19.97 99.59
N SER A 765 -47.92 19.22 99.36
CA SER A 765 -47.01 18.75 100.40
C SER A 765 -46.32 19.90 101.15
N SER A 766 -45.93 20.97 100.44
CA SER A 766 -45.36 22.18 101.07
C SER A 766 -46.38 22.90 101.97
N ASN A 767 -47.64 22.99 101.52
CA ASN A 767 -48.73 23.57 102.30
C ASN A 767 -49.09 22.71 103.52
N LEU A 768 -49.08 21.38 103.39
CA LEU A 768 -49.19 20.45 104.51
C LEU A 768 -48.03 20.60 105.51
N LYS A 769 -46.79 20.79 105.02
CA LYS A 769 -45.61 21.01 105.87
C LYS A 769 -45.72 22.34 106.64
N ASN A 770 -46.18 23.41 106.00
CA ASN A 770 -46.47 24.68 106.65
C ASN A 770 -47.58 24.54 107.71
N LEU A 771 -48.64 23.79 107.42
CA LEU A 771 -49.73 23.52 108.37
C LEU A 771 -49.25 22.66 109.56
N ILE A 772 -48.37 21.67 109.34
CA ILE A 772 -47.72 20.88 110.38
C ILE A 772 -46.82 21.78 111.26
N GLN A 773 -46.08 22.71 110.67
CA GLN A 773 -45.26 23.67 111.43
C GLN A 773 -46.13 24.63 112.27
N GLU A 774 -47.27 25.09 111.74
CA GLU A 774 -48.25 25.90 112.48
C GLU A 774 -48.90 25.13 113.64
N LYS A 775 -49.15 23.82 113.44
CA LYS A 775 -49.64 22.91 114.50
C LYS A 775 -48.55 22.59 115.53
N SER A 776 -47.29 22.46 115.13
CA SER A 776 -46.15 22.20 116.02
C SER A 776 -45.89 23.39 116.96
N LEU A 777 -45.97 24.63 116.46
CA LEU A 777 -45.89 25.84 117.29
C LEU A 777 -47.04 25.90 118.32
N LYS A 778 -48.24 25.46 117.96
CA LYS A 778 -49.39 25.34 118.89
C LYS A 778 -49.22 24.20 119.88
N LEU A 779 -48.57 23.10 119.50
CA LEU A 779 -48.22 22.01 120.42
C LEU A 779 -47.22 22.48 121.48
N GLN A 780 -46.17 23.21 121.07
CA GLN A 780 -45.14 23.72 121.98
C GLN A 780 -45.71 24.73 123.00
N ASP A 781 -46.69 25.56 122.62
CA ASP A 781 -47.44 26.41 123.55
C ASP A 781 -48.30 25.60 124.54
N THR A 782 -48.82 24.43 124.16
CA THR A 782 -49.49 23.51 125.10
C THR A 782 -48.52 22.72 125.98
N GLU A 783 -47.33 22.35 125.50
CA GLU A 783 -46.29 21.66 126.28
C GLU A 783 -45.72 22.59 127.38
N ASN A 784 -45.53 23.87 127.07
CA ASN A 784 -45.15 24.88 128.07
C ASN A 784 -46.20 24.97 129.21
N LYS A 785 -47.49 24.92 128.88
CA LYS A 785 -48.60 24.91 129.86
C LYS A 785 -48.70 23.59 130.63
N LEU A 786 -48.33 22.47 130.00
CA LEU A 786 -48.23 21.18 130.68
C LEU A 786 -47.08 21.18 131.71
N SER A 787 -45.95 21.83 131.42
CA SER A 787 -44.80 21.96 132.33
C SER A 787 -45.13 22.71 133.63
N GLU A 788 -46.04 23.69 133.59
CA GLU A 788 -46.53 24.36 134.81
C GLU A 788 -47.45 23.46 135.64
N LEU A 789 -48.35 22.71 134.98
CA LEU A 789 -49.18 21.69 135.64
C LEU A 789 -48.34 20.57 136.27
N GLN A 790 -47.26 20.14 135.62
CA GLN A 790 -46.42 19.05 136.09
C GLN A 790 -45.73 19.37 137.43
N LYS A 791 -45.34 20.63 137.66
CA LYS A 791 -44.85 21.14 138.96
C LYS A 791 -45.90 21.09 140.09
N THR A 792 -47.18 20.94 139.76
CA THR A 792 -48.26 20.74 140.76
C THR A 792 -48.61 19.27 140.98
N HIS A 793 -48.15 18.36 140.11
CA HIS A 793 -48.47 16.93 140.17
C HIS A 793 -47.57 16.17 141.17
N ASP A 794 -46.28 16.49 141.18
CA ASP A 794 -45.28 15.78 142.02
C ASP A 794 -45.51 15.96 143.54
N ALA A 795 -46.34 16.93 143.94
CA ALA A 795 -46.78 17.12 145.32
C ALA A 795 -47.79 16.06 145.81
N LEU A 796 -48.38 15.24 144.92
CA LEU A 796 -49.53 14.38 145.21
C LEU A 796 -49.30 12.87 145.01
N ILE A 797 -48.10 12.42 144.63
CA ILE A 797 -47.84 11.00 144.29
C ILE A 797 -46.84 10.29 145.23
N ASN A 798 -46.54 10.89 146.39
CA ASN A 798 -46.08 10.12 147.56
C ASN A 798 -47.08 9.01 147.97
N ASP A 799 -48.35 9.13 147.59
CA ASP A 799 -49.41 8.15 147.91
C ASP A 799 -49.49 6.94 146.95
N LYS A 800 -48.67 6.86 145.90
CA LYS A 800 -48.78 5.79 144.87
C LYS A 800 -47.88 4.56 145.10
N ALA A 801 -47.18 4.48 146.24
CA ALA A 801 -46.32 3.35 146.62
C ALA A 801 -47.06 2.00 146.89
N ALA A 802 -48.32 1.88 146.48
CA ALA A 802 -49.17 0.69 146.63
C ALA A 802 -49.64 0.08 145.29
N ALA A 803 -49.25 0.66 144.14
CA ALA A 803 -49.76 0.26 142.82
C ALA A 803 -48.89 -0.78 142.05
N ASP A 804 -47.70 -1.12 142.55
CA ASP A 804 -46.69 -1.91 141.83
C ASP A 804 -47.03 -3.39 141.59
N ASN A 805 -48.11 -3.92 142.19
CA ASN A 805 -48.41 -5.36 142.14
C ASN A 805 -49.28 -5.83 140.96
N ASN A 806 -49.97 -4.94 140.23
CA ASN A 806 -50.94 -5.34 139.20
C ASN A 806 -50.59 -4.94 137.75
N LEU A 807 -49.60 -4.05 137.51
CA LEU A 807 -49.12 -3.79 136.15
C LEU A 807 -48.08 -4.82 135.68
N THR A 808 -47.46 -5.55 136.61
CA THR A 808 -46.56 -6.69 136.37
C THR A 808 -47.19 -7.75 135.45
N THR A 809 -48.51 -7.93 135.50
CA THR A 809 -49.26 -8.84 134.63
C THR A 809 -49.45 -8.28 133.21
N SER A 810 -49.54 -6.96 133.06
CA SER A 810 -49.66 -6.27 131.76
C SER A 810 -48.30 -6.11 131.06
N LEU A 811 -47.23 -5.97 131.84
CA LEU A 811 -45.84 -6.04 131.37
C LEU A 811 -45.59 -7.34 130.59
N ASN A 812 -46.08 -8.49 131.05
CA ASN A 812 -45.94 -9.76 130.33
C ASN A 812 -46.60 -9.75 128.94
N THR A 813 -47.71 -9.00 128.74
CA THR A 813 -48.33 -8.83 127.42
C THR A 813 -47.62 -7.81 126.53
N MET A 814 -46.92 -6.82 127.09
CA MET A 814 -46.00 -5.97 126.30
C MET A 814 -44.67 -6.66 126.01
N THR A 815 -44.19 -7.57 126.86
CA THR A 815 -43.01 -8.40 126.55
C THR A 815 -43.23 -9.18 125.25
N SER A 816 -44.40 -9.79 125.06
CA SER A 816 -44.71 -10.56 123.85
C SER A 816 -44.73 -9.72 122.55
N THR A 817 -45.12 -8.44 122.61
CA THR A 817 -45.06 -7.55 121.43
C THR A 817 -43.68 -6.87 121.26
N ILE A 818 -42.94 -6.69 122.35
CA ILE A 818 -41.51 -6.35 122.31
C ILE A 818 -40.69 -7.52 121.73
N GLU A 819 -41.09 -8.77 121.92
CA GLU A 819 -40.48 -9.93 121.26
C GLU A 819 -40.77 -9.94 119.74
N GLU A 820 -41.96 -9.53 119.29
CA GLU A 820 -42.24 -9.40 117.85
C GLU A 820 -41.47 -8.24 117.20
N LEU A 821 -41.34 -7.09 117.88
CA LEU A 821 -40.52 -5.98 117.41
C LEU A 821 -39.01 -6.28 117.51
N ASN A 822 -38.56 -7.05 118.51
CA ASN A 822 -37.22 -7.64 118.52
C ASN A 822 -37.03 -8.67 117.40
N GLY A 823 -38.09 -9.28 116.87
CA GLY A 823 -38.03 -10.10 115.66
C GLY A 823 -37.64 -9.26 114.44
N LYS A 824 -38.36 -8.15 114.20
CA LYS A 824 -38.09 -7.23 113.08
C LYS A 824 -36.78 -6.47 113.24
N LEU A 825 -36.39 -6.12 114.48
CA LEU A 825 -35.07 -5.57 114.78
C LEU A 825 -33.97 -6.62 114.59
N LYS A 826 -34.18 -7.88 115.00
CA LYS A 826 -33.27 -8.99 114.68
C LYS A 826 -33.11 -9.18 113.19
N ASP A 827 -34.13 -8.97 112.36
CA ASP A 827 -34.00 -9.13 110.90
C ASP A 827 -33.24 -7.97 110.24
N ALA A 828 -33.37 -6.75 110.74
CA ALA A 828 -32.51 -5.63 110.35
C ALA A 828 -31.05 -5.82 110.83
N GLU A 829 -30.86 -6.21 112.09
CA GLU A 829 -29.53 -6.54 112.63
C GLU A 829 -28.93 -7.80 112.01
N ARG A 830 -29.74 -8.73 111.49
CA ARG A 830 -29.31 -9.90 110.70
C ARG A 830 -28.76 -9.43 109.36
N MET A 831 -29.48 -8.52 108.67
CA MET A 831 -28.99 -7.96 107.40
C MET A 831 -27.70 -7.13 107.56
N ILE A 832 -27.42 -6.60 108.75
CA ILE A 832 -26.15 -5.91 109.09
C ILE A 832 -25.07 -6.88 109.59
N ARG A 833 -25.42 -7.89 110.39
CA ARG A 833 -24.50 -8.98 110.79
C ARG A 833 -24.10 -9.85 109.61
N ASP A 834 -24.97 -10.18 108.66
CA ASP A 834 -24.61 -10.94 107.45
C ASP A 834 -23.64 -10.17 106.50
N LYS A 835 -23.33 -8.90 106.81
CA LYS A 835 -22.26 -8.11 106.17
C LYS A 835 -21.08 -7.76 107.09
N THR A 836 -21.26 -7.86 108.42
CA THR A 836 -20.26 -7.55 109.46
C THR A 836 -19.86 -8.79 110.29
N ASP A 837 -20.30 -9.99 109.89
CA ASP A 837 -19.51 -11.20 109.69
C ASP A 837 -18.78 -11.07 108.32
N GLU A 838 -18.17 -9.92 108.02
CA GLU A 838 -16.75 -9.72 108.25
C GLU A 838 -15.90 -10.90 107.70
N VAL A 839 -15.01 -10.71 106.72
CA VAL A 839 -13.79 -9.86 106.75
C VAL A 839 -12.83 -10.20 107.91
N SER A 840 -13.30 -10.74 109.04
CA SER A 840 -12.53 -11.32 110.13
C SER A 840 -12.47 -12.85 110.03
N LYS A 841 -13.54 -13.50 109.55
CA LYS A 841 -13.63 -14.97 109.42
C LYS A 841 -12.57 -15.53 108.45
N ALA A 842 -12.47 -14.97 107.25
CA ALA A 842 -11.44 -15.31 106.27
C ALA A 842 -10.01 -14.97 106.74
N ARG A 843 -9.86 -13.97 107.63
CA ARG A 843 -8.56 -13.56 108.19
C ARG A 843 -8.04 -14.52 109.26
N ALA A 844 -8.92 -15.28 109.91
CA ALA A 844 -8.56 -16.33 110.86
C ALA A 844 -8.24 -17.68 110.17
N GLU A 845 -8.86 -17.97 109.03
CA GLU A 845 -8.59 -19.21 108.28
C GLU A 845 -7.19 -19.20 107.65
N THR A 846 -6.67 -18.03 107.26
CA THR A 846 -5.26 -17.86 106.84
C THR A 846 -4.23 -18.27 107.89
N GLU A 847 -4.54 -18.21 109.19
CA GLU A 847 -3.59 -18.60 110.24
C GLU A 847 -3.75 -20.07 110.68
N LYS A 848 -4.92 -20.69 110.41
CA LYS A 848 -5.19 -22.08 110.83
C LYS A 848 -4.85 -23.12 109.77
N SER A 849 -5.03 -22.82 108.48
CA SER A 849 -4.66 -23.76 107.40
C SER A 849 -3.16 -23.78 107.13
N GLN A 850 -2.43 -22.68 107.38
CA GLN A 850 -0.97 -22.63 107.32
C GLN A 850 -0.30 -23.66 108.28
N ALA A 851 -1.02 -24.08 109.33
CA ALA A 851 -0.54 -25.04 110.33
C ALA A 851 -0.83 -26.52 110.02
N GLN A 852 -1.60 -26.86 108.97
CA GLN A 852 -1.70 -28.24 108.47
C GLN A 852 -0.79 -28.54 107.27
N ILE A 853 -0.07 -27.52 106.76
CA ILE A 853 0.97 -27.65 105.73
C ILE A 853 2.13 -28.58 106.17
N ILE A 854 2.25 -28.89 107.47
CA ILE A 854 3.25 -29.84 108.00
C ILE A 854 2.65 -31.21 108.38
N GLU A 855 1.33 -31.28 108.64
CA GLU A 855 0.68 -32.51 109.10
C GLU A 855 0.04 -33.33 107.97
N MET A 856 -0.35 -32.72 106.84
CA MET A 856 -0.86 -33.47 105.69
C MET A 856 0.23 -34.28 104.96
N ASP A 857 1.47 -33.78 104.88
CA ASP A 857 2.62 -34.56 104.38
C ASP A 857 2.94 -35.76 105.29
N ALA A 858 2.81 -35.58 106.62
CA ALA A 858 2.91 -36.67 107.58
C ALA A 858 1.74 -37.66 107.49
N THR A 859 0.53 -37.19 107.15
CA THR A 859 -0.68 -38.03 107.09
C THR A 859 -0.80 -38.80 105.76
N ILE A 860 -0.26 -38.28 104.66
CA ILE A 860 -0.02 -39.06 103.43
C ILE A 860 1.00 -40.18 103.68
N SER A 861 1.91 -40.00 104.63
CA SER A 861 2.80 -41.07 105.11
C SER A 861 2.11 -42.04 106.08
N SER A 862 1.14 -41.61 106.90
CA SER A 862 0.38 -42.51 107.79
C SER A 862 -0.67 -43.35 107.04
N MET A 863 -1.16 -42.86 105.89
CA MET A 863 -1.99 -43.63 104.95
C MET A 863 -1.26 -44.82 104.28
N LYS A 864 0.06 -44.99 104.45
CA LYS A 864 0.78 -46.15 103.90
C LYS A 864 0.62 -47.46 104.70
N GLU A 865 0.37 -47.43 106.02
CA GLU A 865 1.00 -48.48 106.85
C GLU A 865 0.28 -49.03 108.10
N LYS A 866 -1.08 -48.98 108.24
CA LYS A 866 -1.68 -49.60 109.46
C LYS A 866 -3.08 -50.21 109.54
N HIS A 867 -3.91 -50.33 108.48
CA HIS A 867 -5.24 -50.99 108.62
C HIS A 867 -5.44 -52.39 108.02
N ILE A 868 -5.02 -52.64 106.78
CA ILE A 868 -5.06 -53.99 106.19
C ILE A 868 -3.67 -54.23 105.60
N ARG A 869 -2.80 -55.09 106.15
CA ARG A 869 -2.99 -56.32 106.96
C ARG A 869 -3.60 -57.51 106.20
N SER A 870 -3.16 -57.72 104.96
CA SER A 870 -2.71 -59.02 104.45
C SER A 870 -2.08 -58.75 103.08
N SER A 871 -0.78 -58.96 102.81
CA SER A 871 0.26 -59.71 103.54
C SER A 871 -0.14 -61.16 103.82
N ASP A 872 0.34 -62.04 102.95
CA ASP A 872 0.47 -63.48 103.20
C ASP A 872 -0.89 -64.17 103.36
N GLU A 873 -1.52 -64.66 102.30
CA GLU A 873 -1.00 -64.96 100.95
C GLU A 873 -0.49 -63.72 100.15
N LEU A 874 0.69 -63.70 99.53
CA LEU A 874 1.74 -64.72 99.45
C LEU A 874 3.12 -64.04 99.20
N LYS A 875 3.73 -63.31 100.17
CA LYS A 875 5.20 -63.33 100.22
C LYS A 875 5.47 -64.73 100.72
N ASN A 876 5.88 -65.61 99.82
CA ASN A 876 5.24 -66.92 99.83
C ASN A 876 5.27 -67.59 98.42
N ALA A 877 5.53 -68.88 98.20
CA ALA A 877 6.83 -69.52 98.35
C ALA A 877 7.87 -68.67 99.12
N GLN A 878 8.30 -69.00 100.33
CA GLN A 878 8.32 -70.25 101.12
C GLN A 878 8.95 -71.39 100.35
N GLU A 879 10.21 -71.63 100.68
CA GLU A 879 10.72 -72.98 100.87
C GLU A 879 10.47 -73.90 99.65
N ALA A 880 11.24 -73.73 98.56
CA ALA A 880 12.67 -73.39 98.55
C ALA A 880 13.03 -71.90 98.82
N ALA A 881 13.88 -71.57 99.81
CA ALA A 881 14.43 -72.40 100.88
C ALA A 881 14.89 -71.56 102.09
N THR A 882 14.43 -71.90 103.29
CA THR A 882 15.19 -71.66 104.53
C THR A 882 16.36 -72.66 104.65
N GLN A 883 17.20 -72.74 103.61
CA GLN A 883 18.50 -73.40 103.70
C GLN A 883 19.65 -72.49 103.26
N LYS A 884 20.41 -72.06 104.28
CA LYS A 884 21.86 -71.85 104.24
C LYS A 884 22.37 -70.57 103.57
N GLN A 885 22.29 -69.50 104.35
CA GLN A 885 23.50 -68.81 104.84
C GLN A 885 24.75 -69.73 104.76
N SER A 886 25.64 -69.51 103.77
CA SER A 886 26.88 -70.29 103.63
C SER A 886 28.00 -69.62 102.82
N ILE A 887 27.69 -68.81 101.80
CA ILE A 887 28.68 -68.32 100.81
C ILE A 887 29.38 -67.00 101.24
N VAL A 888 28.94 -66.39 102.35
CA VAL A 888 29.48 -65.11 102.87
C VAL A 888 31.01 -65.11 103.10
N ASN A 889 31.63 -66.30 103.23
CA ASN A 889 33.08 -66.45 103.41
C ASN A 889 33.92 -66.17 102.16
N GLU A 890 33.36 -66.19 100.94
CA GLU A 890 34.16 -66.02 99.71
C GLU A 890 34.59 -64.56 99.44
N LEU A 891 33.86 -63.59 99.99
CA LEU A 891 34.11 -62.16 99.72
C LEU A 891 35.35 -61.57 100.42
N THR A 892 35.97 -62.28 101.36
CA THR A 892 37.13 -61.76 102.11
C THR A 892 38.46 -61.78 101.33
N GLU A 893 38.60 -62.59 100.28
CA GLU A 893 39.89 -62.77 99.59
C GLU A 893 40.21 -61.64 98.59
N VAL A 894 39.21 -60.98 98.01
CA VAL A 894 39.39 -59.96 96.97
C VAL A 894 40.12 -58.70 97.48
N LYS A 895 39.97 -58.37 98.77
CA LYS A 895 40.44 -57.08 99.33
C LYS A 895 41.97 -56.90 99.26
N THR A 896 42.74 -57.96 99.46
CA THR A 896 44.22 -57.89 99.57
C THR A 896 44.93 -57.65 98.25
N ALA A 897 44.26 -57.90 97.11
CA ALA A 897 44.84 -57.66 95.79
C ALA A 897 45.00 -56.16 95.46
N LEU A 898 44.14 -55.30 96.02
CA LEU A 898 44.02 -53.89 95.61
C LEU A 898 45.21 -53.02 96.09
N GLU A 899 45.71 -53.27 97.29
CA GLU A 899 46.71 -52.42 97.96
C GLU A 899 48.09 -52.45 97.26
N ASN A 900 48.40 -53.53 96.53
CA ASN A 900 49.65 -53.65 95.78
C ASN A 900 49.67 -52.84 94.46
N SER A 901 48.50 -52.50 93.91
CA SER A 901 48.42 -51.79 92.62
C SER A 901 48.85 -50.32 92.73
N VAL A 902 48.50 -49.65 93.83
CA VAL A 902 48.67 -48.20 94.02
C VAL A 902 50.13 -47.75 93.88
N LYS A 903 51.07 -48.46 94.51
CA LYS A 903 52.51 -48.14 94.51
C LYS A 903 53.15 -48.18 93.13
N SER A 904 52.55 -48.87 92.15
CA SER A 904 53.06 -48.95 90.78
C SER A 904 52.74 -47.68 89.95
N LEU A 905 51.71 -46.93 90.34
CA LEU A 905 51.25 -45.75 89.59
C LEU A 905 52.05 -44.49 89.93
N GLU A 906 52.45 -44.33 91.18
CA GLU A 906 53.23 -43.17 91.66
C GLU A 906 54.56 -43.02 90.91
N THR A 907 55.25 -44.14 90.62
CA THR A 907 56.53 -44.14 89.89
C THR A 907 56.38 -43.76 88.42
N GLN A 908 55.20 -43.99 87.81
CA GLN A 908 54.95 -43.67 86.40
C GLN A 908 54.67 -42.17 86.20
N LEU A 909 54.00 -41.52 87.15
CA LEU A 909 53.66 -40.09 87.08
C LEU A 909 54.91 -39.19 87.01
N SER A 910 55.94 -39.49 87.80
CA SER A 910 57.20 -38.73 87.79
C SER A 910 57.87 -38.70 86.41
N ASN A 911 57.95 -39.85 85.74
CA ASN A 911 58.50 -40.01 84.39
C ASN A 911 57.67 -39.36 83.27
N LEU A 912 56.43 -38.96 83.53
CA LEU A 912 55.60 -38.20 82.59
C LEU A 912 55.83 -36.70 82.71
N HIS A 913 56.08 -36.19 83.92
CA HIS A 913 56.28 -34.76 84.17
C HIS A 913 57.53 -34.23 83.44
N GLU A 914 58.67 -34.91 83.54
CA GLU A 914 59.93 -34.52 82.87
C GLU A 914 59.87 -34.60 81.32
N LYS A 915 58.80 -35.18 80.76
CA LYS A 915 58.52 -35.20 79.31
C LYS A 915 57.59 -34.06 78.87
N LEU A 916 56.90 -33.40 79.81
CA LEU A 916 56.00 -32.28 79.54
C LEU A 916 56.80 -31.01 79.27
N ASP A 917 57.70 -30.61 80.19
CA ASP A 917 58.60 -29.45 80.07
C ASP A 917 59.36 -29.40 78.73
N LYS A 918 59.79 -30.57 78.23
CA LYS A 918 60.54 -30.71 76.98
C LYS A 918 59.67 -30.48 75.74
N ARG A 919 58.35 -30.69 75.83
CA ARG A 919 57.38 -30.33 74.79
C ARG A 919 57.01 -28.85 74.82
N GLU A 920 56.84 -28.26 76.00
CA GLU A 920 56.42 -26.86 76.13
C GLU A 920 57.43 -25.89 75.50
N LYS A 921 58.74 -26.14 75.66
CA LYS A 921 59.79 -25.34 74.99
C LYS A 921 59.72 -25.41 73.46
N LEU A 922 59.46 -26.59 72.88
CA LEU A 922 59.34 -26.75 71.43
C LEU A 922 58.08 -26.08 70.88
N LEU A 923 56.98 -26.07 71.65
CA LEU A 923 55.76 -25.35 71.27
C LEU A 923 55.99 -23.83 71.21
N ALA A 924 56.71 -23.26 72.18
CA ALA A 924 57.03 -21.83 72.19
C ALA A 924 57.84 -21.39 70.95
N GLU A 925 58.83 -22.17 70.52
CA GLU A 925 59.61 -21.87 69.30
C GLU A 925 58.78 -21.96 68.01
N MET A 926 57.82 -22.90 67.94
CA MET A 926 56.89 -22.97 66.82
C MET A 926 55.92 -21.78 66.79
N GLU A 927 55.45 -21.33 67.96
CA GLU A 927 54.48 -20.24 68.07
C GLU A 927 55.03 -18.90 67.55
N VAL A 928 56.33 -18.63 67.75
CA VAL A 928 57.00 -17.43 67.20
C VAL A 928 57.02 -17.47 65.67
N LYS A 929 57.45 -18.58 65.05
CA LYS A 929 57.49 -18.72 63.58
C LYS A 929 56.11 -18.64 62.94
N ILE A 930 55.08 -19.15 63.64
CA ILE A 930 53.69 -18.99 63.21
C ILE A 930 53.30 -17.51 63.17
N LYS A 931 53.62 -16.73 64.22
CA LYS A 931 53.34 -15.28 64.29
C LYS A 931 54.04 -14.49 63.17
N GLU A 932 55.31 -14.78 62.88
CA GLU A 932 56.06 -14.15 61.78
C GLU A 932 55.47 -14.48 60.40
N SER A 933 55.07 -15.74 60.16
CA SER A 933 54.38 -16.11 58.92
C SER A 933 52.99 -15.46 58.80
N GLY A 934 52.34 -15.20 59.94
CA GLY A 934 51.02 -14.59 60.03
C GLY A 934 51.04 -13.09 59.72
N THR A 935 52.06 -12.34 60.16
CA THR A 935 52.17 -10.90 59.84
C THR A 935 52.44 -10.67 58.35
N SER A 936 53.35 -11.44 57.76
CA SER A 936 53.66 -11.39 56.32
C SER A 936 52.40 -11.60 55.45
N LYS A 937 51.66 -12.69 55.68
CA LYS A 937 50.40 -12.96 54.97
C LYS A 937 49.33 -11.88 55.20
N LYS A 938 49.32 -11.24 56.37
CA LYS A 938 48.36 -10.18 56.68
C LYS A 938 48.61 -8.91 55.87
N GLU A 939 49.87 -8.59 55.53
CA GLU A 939 50.18 -7.51 54.59
C GLU A 939 49.76 -7.83 53.14
N GLU A 940 49.96 -9.07 52.68
CA GLU A 940 49.53 -9.49 51.34
C GLU A 940 48.01 -9.43 51.21
N ILE A 941 47.28 -9.90 52.22
CA ILE A 941 45.82 -9.78 52.31
C ILE A 941 45.40 -8.30 52.29
N LEU A 942 46.08 -7.41 53.01
CA LEU A 942 45.75 -5.97 53.01
C LEU A 942 45.94 -5.33 51.63
N LYS A 943 46.99 -5.70 50.90
CA LYS A 943 47.25 -5.23 49.52
C LYS A 943 46.19 -5.75 48.54
N LEU A 944 45.78 -7.01 48.67
CA LEU A 944 44.67 -7.60 47.91
C LEU A 944 43.32 -6.96 48.24
N GLN A 945 43.01 -6.69 49.52
CA GLN A 945 41.81 -5.97 49.92
C GLN A 945 41.78 -4.58 49.30
N ASN A 946 42.85 -3.78 49.41
CA ASN A 946 42.88 -2.44 48.82
C ASN A 946 42.72 -2.45 47.28
N SER A 947 43.26 -3.47 46.60
CA SER A 947 43.07 -3.64 45.16
C SER A 947 41.62 -3.99 44.79
N LEU A 948 40.99 -4.89 45.56
CA LEU A 948 39.59 -5.27 45.38
C LEU A 948 38.64 -4.13 45.75
N GLU A 949 38.94 -3.34 46.78
CA GLU A 949 38.19 -2.13 47.18
C GLU A 949 38.20 -1.11 46.03
N CYS A 950 39.36 -0.87 45.40
CA CYS A 950 39.48 0.00 44.24
C CYS A 950 38.71 -0.54 43.02
N GLU A 951 38.75 -1.85 42.74
CA GLU A 951 37.94 -2.42 41.65
C GLU A 951 36.44 -2.36 41.97
N ILE A 952 36.03 -2.64 43.20
CA ILE A 952 34.63 -2.50 43.66
C ILE A 952 34.16 -1.07 43.44
N VAL A 953 34.89 -0.05 43.90
CA VAL A 953 34.55 1.37 43.68
C VAL A 953 34.47 1.71 42.17
N ALA A 954 35.37 1.17 41.35
CA ALA A 954 35.32 1.37 39.89
C ALA A 954 34.11 0.67 39.23
N LYS A 955 33.64 -0.46 39.77
CA LYS A 955 32.43 -1.16 39.31
C LYS A 955 31.18 -0.45 39.83
N GLN A 956 31.18 0.00 41.09
CA GLN A 956 30.14 0.80 41.73
C GLN A 956 29.82 2.03 40.87
N LYS A 957 30.86 2.79 40.50
CA LYS A 957 30.71 3.97 39.64
C LYS A 957 30.16 3.60 38.25
N LYS A 958 30.61 2.50 37.63
CA LYS A 958 30.03 2.04 36.35
C LYS A 958 28.56 1.64 36.48
N VAL A 959 28.13 1.08 37.62
CA VAL A 959 26.73 0.79 37.91
C VAL A 959 25.93 2.08 38.13
N GLU A 960 26.51 3.10 38.77
CA GLU A 960 25.89 4.44 38.90
C GLU A 960 25.75 5.14 37.54
N ASP A 961 26.78 5.11 36.70
CA ASP A 961 26.77 5.66 35.33
C ASP A 961 25.71 4.93 34.46
N ILE A 962 25.63 3.59 34.54
CA ILE A 962 24.61 2.78 33.86
C ILE A 962 23.21 3.07 34.41
N ASN A 963 23.02 3.18 35.73
CA ASN A 963 21.73 3.50 36.33
C ASN A 963 21.26 4.91 35.93
N LYS A 964 22.18 5.87 35.77
CA LYS A 964 21.87 7.20 35.23
C LYS A 964 21.43 7.13 33.77
N GLN A 965 22.14 6.35 32.92
CA GLN A 965 21.73 6.12 31.53
C GLN A 965 20.38 5.40 31.43
N ASN A 966 20.13 4.39 32.27
CA ASN A 966 18.84 3.71 32.35
C ASN A 966 17.72 4.68 32.73
N LYS A 967 17.93 5.56 33.72
CA LYS A 967 16.94 6.58 34.10
C LYS A 967 16.69 7.60 32.97
N GLU A 968 17.75 8.03 32.27
CA GLU A 968 17.61 8.89 31.08
C GLU A 968 16.89 8.18 29.91
N LEU A 969 16.97 6.84 29.83
CA LEU A 969 16.22 6.02 28.88
C LEU A 969 14.77 5.77 29.33
N GLU A 970 14.52 5.59 30.62
CA GLU A 970 13.17 5.49 31.20
C GLU A 970 12.40 6.80 31.02
N GLU A 971 13.03 7.96 31.23
CA GLU A 971 12.43 9.28 30.98
C GLU A 971 12.15 9.50 29.48
N LYS A 972 13.02 9.04 28.59
CA LYS A 972 12.79 9.04 27.12
C LYS A 972 11.69 8.07 26.71
N LEU A 973 11.61 6.89 27.33
CA LEU A 973 10.57 5.90 27.08
C LEU A 973 9.21 6.40 27.57
N GLN A 974 9.14 7.00 28.76
CA GLN A 974 7.91 7.54 29.34
C GLN A 974 7.41 8.78 28.58
N SER A 975 8.29 9.66 28.12
CA SER A 975 7.91 10.78 27.26
C SER A 975 7.50 10.34 25.84
N SER A 976 8.14 9.32 25.29
CA SER A 976 7.70 8.68 24.03
C SER A 976 6.35 7.99 24.18
N GLN A 977 6.13 7.26 25.29
CA GLN A 977 4.86 6.62 25.61
C GLN A 977 3.74 7.65 25.77
N TYR A 978 3.99 8.76 26.47
CA TYR A 978 3.04 9.87 26.56
C TYR A 978 2.70 10.47 25.19
N ALA A 979 3.67 10.59 24.27
CA ALA A 979 3.41 11.02 22.90
C ALA A 979 2.59 9.99 22.10
N VAL A 980 2.86 8.69 22.27
CA VAL A 980 2.07 7.59 21.66
C VAL A 980 0.64 7.57 22.20
N ASP A 981 0.45 7.68 23.51
CA ASP A 981 -0.88 7.70 24.13
C ASP A 981 -1.67 8.95 23.72
N LYS A 982 -1.01 10.12 23.62
CA LYS A 982 -1.62 11.33 23.07
C LYS A 982 -2.00 11.14 21.59
N HIS A 983 -1.13 10.57 20.77
CA HIS A 983 -1.46 10.29 19.37
C HIS A 983 -2.56 9.23 19.23
N LYS A 984 -2.69 8.30 20.19
CA LYS A 984 -3.78 7.33 20.26
C LYS A 984 -5.10 8.00 20.64
N THR A 985 -5.13 8.98 21.55
CA THR A 985 -6.31 9.80 21.80
C THR A 985 -6.65 10.69 20.60
N ASP A 986 -5.66 11.36 19.99
CA ASP A 986 -5.85 12.17 18.78
C ASP A 986 -6.39 11.32 17.61
N LEU A 987 -5.96 10.06 17.48
CA LEU A 987 -6.45 9.11 16.46
C LEU A 987 -7.88 8.68 16.78
N ASN A 988 -8.17 8.23 18.00
CA ASN A 988 -9.51 7.83 18.43
C ASN A 988 -10.53 8.97 18.29
N ASP A 989 -10.14 10.21 18.58
CA ASP A 989 -11.00 11.38 18.40
C ASP A 989 -11.21 11.70 16.91
N LYS A 990 -10.18 11.54 16.08
CA LYS A 990 -10.32 11.60 14.61
C LYS A 990 -11.21 10.48 14.07
N GLU A 991 -11.12 9.25 14.57
CA GLU A 991 -12.00 8.14 14.19
C GLU A 991 -13.45 8.39 14.63
N ASN A 992 -13.67 8.97 15.81
CA ASN A 992 -14.98 9.42 16.25
C ASN A 992 -15.54 10.58 15.39
N ILE A 993 -14.69 11.49 14.91
CA ILE A 993 -15.07 12.54 13.95
C ILE A 993 -15.36 11.93 12.58
N ILE A 994 -14.54 11.01 12.08
CA ILE A 994 -14.74 10.28 10.82
C ILE A 994 -16.02 9.45 10.89
N GLY A 995 -16.34 8.81 12.01
CA GLY A 995 -17.61 8.10 12.22
C GLY A 995 -18.82 9.03 12.14
N LYS A 996 -18.74 10.23 12.77
CA LYS A 996 -19.78 11.27 12.67
C LYS A 996 -19.92 11.83 11.26
N LEU A 997 -18.81 12.12 10.58
CA LEU A 997 -18.78 12.57 9.19
C LEU A 997 -19.32 11.50 8.24
N LYS A 998 -18.99 10.22 8.44
CA LYS A 998 -19.50 9.09 7.63
C LYS A 998 -21.00 8.88 7.85
N ALA A 999 -21.50 9.11 9.07
CA ALA A 999 -22.94 9.13 9.35
C ALA A 999 -23.64 10.35 8.72
N GLN A 1000 -23.01 11.53 8.70
CA GLN A 1000 -23.53 12.73 8.03
C GLN A 1000 -23.52 12.60 6.50
N ILE A 1001 -22.43 12.09 5.91
CA ILE A 1001 -22.32 11.77 4.49
C ILE A 1001 -23.43 10.78 4.12
N LYS A 1002 -23.58 9.67 4.85
CA LYS A 1002 -24.67 8.73 4.60
C LYS A 1002 -26.06 9.38 4.72
N ALA A 1003 -26.29 10.21 5.73
CA ALA A 1003 -27.57 10.91 5.87
C ALA A 1003 -27.83 11.92 4.72
N LEU A 1004 -26.78 12.52 4.17
CA LEU A 1004 -26.86 13.40 2.99
C LEU A 1004 -27.04 12.59 1.70
N GLU A 1005 -26.41 11.43 1.55
CA GLU A 1005 -26.59 10.48 0.46
C GLU A 1005 -28.02 9.94 0.46
N ASP A 1006 -28.52 9.44 1.59
CA ASP A 1006 -29.91 8.98 1.76
C ASP A 1006 -30.90 10.14 1.44
N ALA A 1007 -30.64 11.35 1.95
CA ALA A 1007 -31.46 12.55 1.66
C ALA A 1007 -31.27 13.13 0.24
N GLN A 1008 -30.26 12.70 -0.50
CA GLN A 1008 -30.05 13.04 -1.92
C GLN A 1008 -30.70 11.97 -2.81
N VAL A 1009 -30.66 10.70 -2.43
CA VAL A 1009 -31.39 9.61 -3.08
C VAL A 1009 -32.91 9.84 -2.97
N GLU A 1010 -33.43 10.22 -1.81
CA GLU A 1010 -34.86 10.58 -1.68
C GLU A 1010 -35.21 11.87 -2.45
N ARG A 1011 -34.28 12.83 -2.55
CA ARG A 1011 -34.47 14.01 -3.43
C ARG A 1011 -34.55 13.62 -4.89
N ILE A 1012 -33.63 12.77 -5.35
CA ILE A 1012 -33.60 12.27 -6.74
C ILE A 1012 -34.86 11.44 -7.02
N LYS A 1013 -35.36 10.63 -6.07
CA LYS A 1013 -36.66 9.95 -6.21
C LYS A 1013 -37.82 10.93 -6.32
N ALA A 1014 -37.88 11.95 -5.46
CA ALA A 1014 -38.93 12.97 -5.49
C ALA A 1014 -38.87 13.83 -6.77
N GLU A 1015 -37.68 14.23 -7.22
CA GLU A 1015 -37.46 14.93 -8.49
C GLU A 1015 -37.80 14.04 -9.69
N GLN A 1016 -37.45 12.75 -9.67
CA GLN A 1016 -37.81 11.82 -10.74
C GLN A 1016 -39.32 11.55 -10.76
N GLN A 1017 -39.99 11.47 -9.60
CA GLN A 1017 -41.45 11.37 -9.54
C GLN A 1017 -42.11 12.65 -10.05
N SER A 1018 -41.62 13.82 -9.66
CA SER A 1018 -42.07 15.12 -10.18
C SER A 1018 -41.89 15.23 -11.69
N ARG A 1019 -40.71 14.85 -12.23
CA ARG A 1019 -40.43 14.79 -13.68
C ARG A 1019 -41.31 13.77 -14.39
N ASN A 1020 -41.64 12.63 -13.77
CA ASN A 1020 -42.56 11.65 -14.34
C ASN A 1020 -44.00 12.21 -14.41
N GLU A 1021 -44.45 12.94 -13.39
CA GLU A 1021 -45.75 13.62 -13.38
C GLU A 1021 -45.79 14.80 -14.37
N GLU A 1022 -44.72 15.61 -14.46
CA GLU A 1022 -44.57 16.67 -15.46
C GLU A 1022 -44.53 16.10 -16.88
N THR A 1023 -43.82 15.00 -17.11
CA THR A 1023 -43.78 14.30 -18.42
C THR A 1023 -45.15 13.75 -18.79
N LYS A 1024 -45.88 13.18 -17.84
CA LYS A 1024 -47.27 12.71 -18.02
C LYS A 1024 -48.22 13.88 -18.32
N LEU A 1025 -48.00 15.04 -17.71
CA LEU A 1025 -48.78 16.27 -17.95
C LEU A 1025 -48.47 16.83 -19.35
N LYS A 1026 -47.19 16.95 -19.72
CA LYS A 1026 -46.73 17.31 -21.08
C LYS A 1026 -47.21 16.32 -22.15
N GLN A 1027 -47.29 15.03 -21.83
CA GLN A 1027 -47.82 14.02 -22.75
C GLN A 1027 -49.34 14.13 -22.91
N ASN A 1028 -50.08 14.48 -21.85
CA ASN A 1028 -51.50 14.85 -21.94
C ASN A 1028 -51.69 16.13 -22.78
N GLU A 1029 -50.86 17.15 -22.58
CA GLU A 1029 -50.88 18.38 -23.38
C GLU A 1029 -50.54 18.11 -24.85
N LEU A 1030 -49.54 17.28 -25.14
CA LEU A 1030 -49.24 16.78 -26.49
C LEU A 1030 -50.42 16.00 -27.08
N SER A 1031 -51.14 15.19 -26.31
CA SER A 1031 -52.35 14.51 -26.80
C SER A 1031 -53.47 15.50 -27.13
N GLY A 1032 -53.60 16.60 -26.37
CA GLY A 1032 -54.53 17.69 -26.64
C GLY A 1032 -54.12 18.54 -27.84
N ALA A 1033 -52.83 18.83 -27.98
CA ALA A 1033 -52.24 19.51 -29.13
C ALA A 1033 -52.41 18.67 -30.40
N ASN A 1034 -52.15 17.36 -30.35
CA ASN A 1034 -52.34 16.44 -31.47
C ASN A 1034 -53.80 16.33 -31.88
N LYS A 1035 -54.76 16.37 -30.95
CA LYS A 1035 -56.20 16.50 -31.27
C LYS A 1035 -56.51 17.82 -31.97
N ARG A 1036 -56.03 18.96 -31.44
CA ARG A 1036 -56.17 20.27 -32.09
C ARG A 1036 -55.51 20.31 -33.47
N ILE A 1037 -54.38 19.63 -33.67
CA ILE A 1037 -53.71 19.49 -34.97
C ILE A 1037 -54.56 18.65 -35.93
N HIS A 1038 -55.20 17.56 -35.48
CA HIS A 1038 -56.15 16.81 -36.30
C HIS A 1038 -57.41 17.63 -36.65
N GLU A 1039 -57.95 18.38 -35.69
CA GLU A 1039 -59.08 19.31 -35.90
C GLU A 1039 -58.71 20.42 -36.89
N LEU A 1040 -57.51 21.01 -36.77
CA LEU A 1040 -56.97 22.02 -37.68
C LEU A 1040 -56.63 21.44 -39.05
N GLN A 1041 -56.09 20.22 -39.16
CA GLN A 1041 -55.89 19.54 -40.44
C GLN A 1041 -57.23 19.22 -41.12
N HIS A 1042 -58.26 18.81 -40.37
CA HIS A 1042 -59.60 18.63 -40.91
C HIS A 1042 -60.22 19.96 -41.38
N ALA A 1043 -59.99 21.05 -40.64
CA ALA A 1043 -60.39 22.40 -41.05
C ALA A 1043 -59.60 22.90 -42.27
N MET A 1044 -58.29 22.66 -42.35
CA MET A 1044 -57.45 22.97 -43.50
C MET A 1044 -57.88 22.18 -44.73
N ASN A 1045 -58.17 20.88 -44.61
CA ASN A 1045 -58.67 20.07 -45.72
C ASN A 1045 -60.05 20.57 -46.21
N ALA A 1046 -60.91 21.04 -45.30
CA ALA A 1046 -62.19 21.65 -45.67
C ALA A 1046 -62.02 23.02 -46.37
N LEU A 1047 -61.09 23.85 -45.88
CA LEU A 1047 -60.74 25.14 -46.49
C LEU A 1047 -60.02 24.96 -47.83
N GLU A 1048 -59.13 23.98 -47.97
CA GLU A 1048 -58.45 23.65 -49.24
C GLU A 1048 -59.43 23.11 -50.28
N LYS A 1049 -60.45 22.34 -49.85
CA LYS A 1049 -61.57 21.95 -50.70
C LYS A 1049 -62.36 23.19 -51.16
N GLN A 1050 -62.70 24.11 -50.27
CA GLN A 1050 -63.34 25.38 -50.65
C GLN A 1050 -62.44 26.25 -51.55
N LEU A 1051 -61.12 26.22 -51.37
CA LEU A 1051 -60.16 26.94 -52.19
C LEU A 1051 -60.05 26.32 -53.60
N LYS A 1052 -60.12 24.98 -53.72
CA LYS A 1052 -60.26 24.28 -55.00
C LYS A 1052 -61.58 24.63 -55.69
N GLU A 1053 -62.70 24.61 -54.96
CA GLU A 1053 -64.01 25.02 -55.47
C GLU A 1053 -64.01 26.49 -55.95
N GLN A 1054 -63.34 27.40 -55.24
CA GLN A 1054 -63.10 28.78 -55.70
C GLN A 1054 -62.15 28.86 -56.89
N ALA A 1055 -61.09 28.05 -56.95
CA ALA A 1055 -60.11 28.05 -58.05
C ALA A 1055 -60.68 27.42 -59.34
N ASP A 1056 -61.60 26.48 -59.23
CA ASP A 1056 -62.40 25.97 -60.36
C ASP A 1056 -63.39 27.04 -60.83
N LEU A 1057 -64.11 27.71 -59.91
CA LEU A 1057 -64.98 28.84 -60.23
C LEU A 1057 -64.19 29.98 -60.92
N ALA A 1058 -63.01 30.34 -60.42
CA ALA A 1058 -62.13 31.32 -61.02
C ALA A 1058 -61.69 30.91 -62.44
N ARG A 1059 -61.39 29.62 -62.68
CA ARG A 1059 -61.10 29.10 -64.03
C ARG A 1059 -62.33 29.15 -64.96
N THR A 1060 -63.56 28.96 -64.45
CA THR A 1060 -64.76 29.23 -65.28
C THR A 1060 -64.93 30.71 -65.62
N MET A 1061 -64.65 31.61 -64.67
CA MET A 1061 -64.66 33.06 -64.94
C MET A 1061 -63.57 33.46 -65.94
N GLU A 1062 -62.36 32.92 -65.83
CA GLU A 1062 -61.25 33.18 -66.76
C GLU A 1062 -61.55 32.67 -68.17
N ASN A 1063 -62.21 31.52 -68.31
CA ASN A 1063 -62.67 31.00 -69.61
C ASN A 1063 -63.77 31.88 -70.22
N ASN A 1064 -64.73 32.34 -69.41
CA ASN A 1064 -65.73 33.31 -69.85
C ASN A 1064 -65.06 34.64 -70.27
N GLU A 1065 -64.02 35.07 -69.55
CA GLU A 1065 -63.24 36.26 -69.91
C GLU A 1065 -62.46 36.09 -71.23
N LYS A 1066 -61.91 34.90 -71.48
CA LYS A 1066 -61.26 34.55 -72.76
C LYS A 1066 -62.27 34.55 -73.91
N GLU A 1067 -63.49 34.06 -73.69
CA GLU A 1067 -64.56 34.11 -74.69
C GLU A 1067 -65.04 35.55 -74.94
N VAL A 1068 -65.22 36.37 -73.90
CA VAL A 1068 -65.52 37.80 -74.05
C VAL A 1068 -64.39 38.52 -74.80
N LYS A 1069 -63.11 38.27 -74.46
CA LYS A 1069 -61.95 38.82 -75.18
C LYS A 1069 -61.93 38.40 -76.65
N LYS A 1070 -62.23 37.14 -76.96
CA LYS A 1070 -62.34 36.63 -78.34
C LYS A 1070 -63.50 37.31 -79.11
N ASN A 1071 -64.63 37.55 -78.46
CA ASN A 1071 -65.76 38.28 -79.05
C ASN A 1071 -65.43 39.77 -79.28
N VAL A 1072 -64.75 40.42 -78.34
CA VAL A 1072 -64.23 41.80 -78.51
C VAL A 1072 -63.21 41.87 -79.64
N GLN A 1073 -62.30 40.91 -79.76
CA GLN A 1073 -61.29 40.85 -80.82
C GLN A 1073 -61.93 40.64 -82.19
N ASN A 1074 -62.97 39.81 -82.30
CA ASN A 1074 -63.75 39.60 -83.52
C ASN A 1074 -64.54 40.87 -83.93
N LEU A 1075 -65.06 41.64 -82.96
CA LEU A 1075 -65.65 42.96 -83.20
C LEU A 1075 -64.60 44.00 -83.62
N GLN A 1076 -63.40 43.96 -83.04
CA GLN A 1076 -62.28 44.82 -83.42
C GLN A 1076 -61.79 44.56 -84.84
N GLU A 1077 -61.73 43.29 -85.27
CA GLU A 1077 -61.45 42.93 -86.67
C GLU A 1077 -62.53 43.45 -87.61
N LYS A 1078 -63.82 43.28 -87.28
CA LYS A 1078 -64.93 43.83 -88.07
C LYS A 1078 -64.88 45.36 -88.18
N LEU A 1079 -64.52 46.05 -87.10
CA LEU A 1079 -64.31 47.50 -87.09
C LEU A 1079 -63.10 47.91 -87.94
N ASN A 1080 -62.02 47.13 -87.93
CA ASN A 1080 -60.84 47.37 -88.76
C ASN A 1080 -61.15 47.13 -90.25
N VAL A 1081 -61.91 46.09 -90.59
CA VAL A 1081 -62.40 45.84 -91.97
C VAL A 1081 -63.30 46.98 -92.45
N ALA A 1082 -64.19 47.48 -91.59
CA ALA A 1082 -65.02 48.66 -91.90
C ALA A 1082 -64.15 49.92 -92.16
N LYS A 1083 -63.08 50.12 -91.39
CA LYS A 1083 -62.12 51.22 -91.61
C LYS A 1083 -61.25 51.05 -92.86
N THR A 1084 -60.86 49.83 -93.23
CA THR A 1084 -60.16 49.60 -94.51
C THR A 1084 -61.10 49.83 -95.69
N GLU A 1085 -62.39 49.53 -95.55
CA GLU A 1085 -63.39 49.84 -96.57
C GLU A 1085 -63.73 51.35 -96.63
N GLU A 1086 -63.83 52.04 -95.49
CA GLU A 1086 -63.96 53.50 -95.42
C GLU A 1086 -62.78 54.22 -96.10
N THR A 1087 -61.56 53.78 -95.81
CA THR A 1087 -60.35 54.33 -96.45
C THR A 1087 -60.22 53.94 -97.92
N ARG A 1088 -60.72 52.76 -98.34
CA ARG A 1088 -60.86 52.38 -99.76
C ARG A 1088 -61.82 53.32 -100.49
N LEU A 1089 -62.99 53.60 -99.90
CA LEU A 1089 -64.00 54.51 -100.44
C LEU A 1089 -63.51 55.96 -100.48
N LEU A 1090 -62.76 56.43 -99.46
CA LEU A 1090 -62.06 57.73 -99.51
C LEU A 1090 -60.99 57.78 -100.61
N GLY A 1091 -60.27 56.67 -100.82
CA GLY A 1091 -59.33 56.50 -101.93
C GLY A 1091 -60.03 56.59 -103.29
N GLU A 1092 -61.17 55.93 -103.46
CA GLU A 1092 -62.00 56.01 -104.67
C GLU A 1092 -62.61 57.39 -104.88
N LEU A 1093 -63.08 58.06 -103.82
CA LEU A 1093 -63.54 59.45 -103.90
C LEU A 1093 -62.39 60.39 -104.32
N SER A 1094 -61.19 60.25 -103.77
CA SER A 1094 -60.03 61.06 -104.19
C SER A 1094 -59.58 60.73 -105.61
N ARG A 1095 -59.70 59.47 -106.04
CA ARG A 1095 -59.43 59.06 -107.43
C ARG A 1095 -60.47 59.67 -108.38
N LEU A 1096 -61.76 59.55 -108.08
CA LEU A 1096 -62.86 60.14 -108.84
C LEU A 1096 -62.79 61.68 -108.88
N GLU A 1097 -62.36 62.34 -107.80
CA GLU A 1097 -62.19 63.79 -107.79
C GLU A 1097 -61.00 64.23 -108.65
N LYS A 1098 -59.88 63.48 -108.62
CA LYS A 1098 -58.74 63.68 -109.53
C LYS A 1098 -59.11 63.36 -110.99
N GLU A 1099 -59.84 62.29 -111.23
CA GLU A 1099 -60.37 61.90 -112.54
C GLU A 1099 -61.33 62.99 -113.06
N ASN A 1100 -62.22 63.54 -112.24
CA ASN A 1100 -63.14 64.61 -112.65
C ASN A 1100 -62.41 65.94 -112.94
N LYS A 1101 -61.44 66.33 -112.11
CA LYS A 1101 -60.55 67.48 -112.38
C LYS A 1101 -59.73 67.26 -113.67
N GLN A 1102 -59.20 66.06 -113.88
CA GLN A 1102 -58.43 65.71 -115.08
C GLN A 1102 -59.32 65.53 -116.32
N VAL A 1103 -60.58 65.09 -116.18
CA VAL A 1103 -61.58 65.03 -117.26
C VAL A 1103 -62.06 66.44 -117.62
N THR A 1104 -62.19 67.36 -116.65
CA THR A 1104 -62.49 68.77 -116.94
C THR A 1104 -61.35 69.41 -117.75
N ALA A 1105 -60.10 69.23 -117.33
CA ALA A 1105 -58.93 69.70 -118.07
C ALA A 1105 -58.81 69.02 -119.45
N LYS A 1106 -58.92 67.68 -119.51
CA LYS A 1106 -58.93 66.92 -120.76
C LYS A 1106 -60.10 67.29 -121.65
N TRP A 1107 -61.26 67.72 -121.13
CA TRP A 1107 -62.38 68.16 -121.96
C TRP A 1107 -62.07 69.49 -122.65
N THR A 1108 -61.46 70.46 -121.94
CA THR A 1108 -60.97 71.71 -122.54
C THR A 1108 -59.83 71.49 -123.55
N GLU A 1109 -59.05 70.41 -123.40
CA GLU A 1109 -57.93 70.09 -124.29
C GLU A 1109 -58.35 69.22 -125.49
N THR A 1110 -59.21 68.21 -125.27
CA THR A 1110 -59.78 67.35 -126.33
C THR A 1110 -60.82 68.05 -127.18
N THR A 1111 -61.53 69.06 -126.66
CA THR A 1111 -62.35 69.97 -127.50
C THR A 1111 -61.48 70.68 -128.56
N ASN A 1112 -60.19 70.91 -128.27
CA ASN A 1112 -59.25 71.54 -129.19
C ASN A 1112 -58.43 70.54 -130.04
N GLN A 1113 -58.22 69.29 -129.60
CA GLN A 1113 -57.33 68.35 -130.31
C GLN A 1113 -57.95 66.99 -130.71
N LEU A 1114 -59.02 66.50 -130.06
CA LEU A 1114 -59.59 65.18 -130.38
C LEU A 1114 -60.55 65.20 -131.59
N LYS A 1115 -60.11 65.88 -132.66
CA LYS A 1115 -60.67 65.77 -134.01
C LYS A 1115 -60.11 64.55 -134.78
N LEU A 1116 -59.07 63.86 -134.28
CA LEU A 1116 -58.47 62.67 -134.91
C LEU A 1116 -57.96 61.59 -133.91
N SER A 1117 -58.55 60.37 -133.97
CA SER A 1117 -58.09 59.00 -133.54
C SER A 1117 -57.64 58.73 -132.08
N HIS A 1118 -57.94 57.63 -131.31
CA HIS A 1118 -58.16 56.15 -131.47
C HIS A 1118 -56.87 55.32 -131.75
N GLU A 1119 -56.49 54.15 -131.15
CA GLU A 1119 -57.04 53.04 -130.24
C GLU A 1119 -55.90 52.40 -129.32
N ASN A 1120 -55.88 51.28 -128.52
CA ASN A 1120 -56.71 50.20 -127.84
C ASN A 1120 -55.85 49.56 -126.66
N LEU A 1121 -56.17 48.67 -125.66
CA LEU A 1121 -57.02 47.47 -125.31
C LEU A 1121 -56.42 46.05 -125.63
N LYS A 1122 -56.51 44.92 -124.86
CA LYS A 1122 -57.08 44.45 -123.53
C LYS A 1122 -56.59 42.98 -123.14
N ASN A 1123 -56.85 42.46 -121.90
CA ASN A 1123 -57.01 41.02 -121.41
C ASN A 1123 -55.85 40.33 -120.58
N ALA A 1124 -55.98 39.21 -119.80
CA ALA A 1124 -57.03 38.59 -118.91
C ALA A 1124 -56.64 37.22 -118.19
N TYR A 1125 -56.96 37.03 -116.87
CA TYR A 1125 -57.30 35.76 -116.09
C TYR A 1125 -56.28 34.56 -115.93
N ASP A 1126 -56.41 33.48 -115.08
CA ASP A 1126 -56.96 33.18 -113.69
C ASP A 1126 -56.82 31.64 -113.29
N GLY A 1127 -56.96 31.19 -112.01
CA GLY A 1127 -57.40 29.79 -111.62
C GLY A 1127 -56.76 28.89 -110.47
N ASP A 1128 -57.58 28.50 -109.47
CA ASP A 1128 -57.64 27.26 -108.60
C ASP A 1128 -56.58 26.81 -107.52
N MET A 1129 -56.72 25.59 -106.90
CA MET A 1129 -56.42 25.29 -105.46
C MET A 1129 -56.23 23.77 -105.03
N LYS A 1130 -55.94 23.50 -103.72
CA LYS A 1130 -55.93 22.22 -102.91
C LYS A 1130 -54.84 21.11 -103.15
N GLN A 1131 -53.81 21.04 -102.28
CA GLN A 1131 -53.08 19.78 -101.94
C GLN A 1131 -52.18 19.87 -100.67
N HIS A 1132 -51.58 21.02 -100.37
CA HIS A 1132 -50.30 21.11 -99.62
C HIS A 1132 -50.34 21.00 -98.07
N ILE A 1133 -51.50 20.99 -97.42
CA ILE A 1133 -51.58 21.22 -95.95
C ILE A 1133 -51.06 20.04 -95.11
N VAL A 1134 -51.15 18.80 -95.61
CA VAL A 1134 -50.78 17.60 -94.82
C VAL A 1134 -49.26 17.44 -94.64
N ALA A 1135 -48.45 17.85 -95.63
CA ALA A 1135 -47.01 17.61 -95.61
C ALA A 1135 -46.28 18.32 -94.46
N LYS A 1136 -46.67 19.56 -94.13
CA LYS A 1136 -45.93 20.41 -93.20
C LYS A 1136 -46.06 20.01 -91.72
N LEU A 1137 -47.20 19.42 -91.35
CA LEU A 1137 -47.44 18.98 -89.97
C LEU A 1137 -46.77 17.63 -89.65
N GLN A 1138 -46.29 16.91 -90.66
CA GLN A 1138 -45.50 15.69 -90.51
C GLN A 1138 -44.05 16.05 -90.14
N GLU A 1139 -43.45 16.97 -90.90
CA GLU A 1139 -42.06 17.44 -90.78
C GLU A 1139 -41.76 18.09 -89.41
N GLU A 1140 -42.70 18.87 -88.87
CA GLU A 1140 -42.61 19.45 -87.52
C GLU A 1140 -42.80 18.41 -86.40
N ASN A 1141 -43.40 17.24 -86.68
CA ASN A 1141 -43.55 16.15 -85.71
C ASN A 1141 -42.27 15.30 -85.62
N ASP A 1142 -41.73 14.89 -86.78
CA ASP A 1142 -40.53 14.05 -86.86
C ASP A 1142 -39.27 14.78 -86.34
N THR A 1143 -39.20 16.10 -86.46
CA THR A 1143 -38.13 16.93 -85.87
C THR A 1143 -38.20 17.02 -84.34
N VAL A 1144 -39.38 17.23 -83.77
CA VAL A 1144 -39.57 17.19 -82.29
C VAL A 1144 -39.29 15.80 -81.75
N LYS A 1145 -39.74 14.75 -82.45
CA LYS A 1145 -39.47 13.36 -82.07
C LYS A 1145 -37.98 13.04 -82.08
N SER A 1146 -37.24 13.49 -83.11
CA SER A 1146 -35.78 13.35 -83.19
C SER A 1146 -35.04 14.05 -82.02
N GLN A 1147 -35.56 15.18 -81.53
CA GLN A 1147 -35.00 15.85 -80.34
C GLN A 1147 -35.28 15.08 -79.04
N ILE A 1148 -36.47 14.47 -78.92
CA ILE A 1148 -36.82 13.61 -77.78
C ILE A 1148 -35.95 12.34 -77.78
N ASP A 1149 -35.78 11.69 -78.93
CA ASP A 1149 -34.95 10.47 -79.04
C ASP A 1149 -33.47 10.77 -78.77
N PHE A 1150 -32.96 11.94 -79.18
CA PHE A 1150 -31.62 12.41 -78.79
C PHE A 1150 -31.49 12.67 -77.28
N LEU A 1151 -32.47 13.33 -76.65
CA LEU A 1151 -32.45 13.56 -75.20
C LEU A 1151 -32.53 12.24 -74.42
N ASN A 1152 -33.35 11.30 -74.86
CA ASN A 1152 -33.43 9.95 -74.28
C ASN A 1152 -32.10 9.20 -74.43
N SER A 1153 -31.42 9.31 -75.59
CA SER A 1153 -30.07 8.77 -75.79
C SER A 1153 -29.07 9.35 -74.78
N VAL A 1154 -29.05 10.68 -74.59
CA VAL A 1154 -28.13 11.35 -73.66
C VAL A 1154 -28.45 11.00 -72.20
N ILE A 1155 -29.73 10.89 -71.84
CA ILE A 1155 -30.16 10.49 -70.50
C ILE A 1155 -29.76 9.03 -70.21
N VAL A 1156 -29.95 8.11 -71.15
CA VAL A 1156 -29.55 6.70 -71.01
C VAL A 1156 -28.02 6.55 -70.95
N ASP A 1157 -27.25 7.35 -71.70
CA ASP A 1157 -25.79 7.38 -71.57
C ASP A 1157 -25.34 7.96 -70.23
N MET A 1158 -25.95 9.04 -69.73
CA MET A 1158 -25.65 9.57 -68.40
C MET A 1158 -26.05 8.60 -67.28
N GLN A 1159 -27.18 7.91 -67.40
CA GLN A 1159 -27.59 6.88 -66.44
C GLN A 1159 -26.62 5.70 -66.43
N ARG A 1160 -26.26 5.14 -67.59
CA ARG A 1160 -25.24 4.08 -67.68
C ARG A 1160 -23.87 4.54 -67.17
N LYS A 1161 -23.48 5.79 -67.41
CA LYS A 1161 -22.21 6.34 -66.92
C LYS A 1161 -22.22 6.58 -65.41
N ASN A 1162 -23.34 6.99 -64.83
CA ASN A 1162 -23.51 7.08 -63.38
C ASN A 1162 -23.57 5.69 -62.73
N GLU A 1163 -24.21 4.69 -63.34
CA GLU A 1163 -24.20 3.30 -62.87
C GLU A 1163 -22.80 2.68 -62.92
N SER A 1164 -22.03 2.97 -63.98
CA SER A 1164 -20.62 2.57 -64.11
C SER A 1164 -19.73 3.25 -63.07
N LEU A 1165 -19.90 4.55 -62.82
CA LEU A 1165 -19.17 5.27 -61.78
C LEU A 1165 -19.53 4.80 -60.37
N LEU A 1166 -20.81 4.52 -60.09
CA LEU A 1166 -21.24 3.89 -58.83
C LEU A 1166 -20.61 2.50 -58.66
N CYS A 1167 -20.63 1.66 -59.69
CA CYS A 1167 -19.98 0.35 -59.66
C CYS A 1167 -18.47 0.46 -59.43
N LYS A 1168 -17.79 1.47 -60.00
CA LYS A 1168 -16.36 1.70 -59.78
C LYS A 1168 -16.07 2.22 -58.37
N ILE A 1169 -16.92 3.08 -57.80
CA ILE A 1169 -16.83 3.52 -56.40
C ILE A 1169 -17.02 2.32 -55.46
N GLU A 1170 -18.06 1.51 -55.67
CA GLU A 1170 -18.37 0.32 -54.87
C GLU A 1170 -17.21 -0.72 -54.90
N VAL A 1171 -16.52 -0.87 -56.03
CA VAL A 1171 -15.32 -1.71 -56.16
C VAL A 1171 -14.08 -1.12 -55.47
N LEU A 1172 -13.91 0.21 -55.51
CA LEU A 1172 -12.83 0.91 -54.78
C LEU A 1172 -13.06 0.88 -53.25
N GLU A 1173 -14.31 0.99 -52.80
CA GLU A 1173 -14.70 0.84 -51.39
C GLU A 1173 -14.48 -0.59 -50.87
N MET A 1174 -14.45 -1.59 -51.76
CA MET A 1174 -14.01 -2.96 -51.46
C MET A 1174 -12.47 -3.14 -51.43
N GLY A 1175 -11.69 -2.07 -51.59
CA GLY A 1175 -10.22 -2.09 -51.46
C GLY A 1175 -9.45 -2.56 -52.69
N VAL A 1176 -10.10 -2.66 -53.86
CA VAL A 1176 -9.43 -3.03 -55.12
C VAL A 1176 -8.62 -1.85 -55.67
N PRO A 1177 -7.36 -2.05 -56.13
CA PRO A 1177 -6.56 -0.98 -56.74
C PRO A 1177 -7.23 -0.31 -57.95
N ALA A 1178 -7.03 1.00 -58.09
CA ALA A 1178 -7.77 1.84 -59.06
C ALA A 1178 -7.50 1.52 -60.55
N ASN A 1179 -6.42 0.79 -60.82
CA ASN A 1179 -6.03 0.23 -62.13
C ASN A 1179 -6.80 -1.04 -62.48
N GLU A 1180 -7.25 -1.84 -61.50
CA GLU A 1180 -8.00 -3.09 -61.72
C GLU A 1180 -9.52 -2.89 -61.61
N ALA A 1181 -9.95 -1.80 -60.98
CA ALA A 1181 -11.37 -1.48 -60.78
C ALA A 1181 -12.20 -1.21 -62.06
N GLU A 1182 -11.60 -1.26 -63.26
CA GLU A 1182 -12.33 -1.07 -64.54
C GLU A 1182 -12.86 -2.37 -65.16
N ASP A 1183 -12.30 -3.53 -64.80
CA ASP A 1183 -12.73 -4.84 -65.33
C ASP A 1183 -13.99 -5.41 -64.63
N TYR A 1184 -14.41 -4.78 -63.53
CA TYR A 1184 -15.53 -5.24 -62.71
C TYR A 1184 -16.87 -4.69 -63.20
N THR A 1185 -17.83 -5.58 -63.46
CA THR A 1185 -19.21 -5.22 -63.81
C THR A 1185 -20.19 -5.58 -62.69
N ARG A 1186 -21.36 -4.93 -62.67
CA ARG A 1186 -22.43 -5.20 -61.68
C ARG A 1186 -22.84 -6.69 -61.66
N SER A 1187 -22.87 -7.33 -62.82
CA SER A 1187 -23.13 -8.78 -63.01
C SER A 1187 -22.10 -9.74 -62.40
N THR A 1188 -20.92 -9.24 -62.01
CA THR A 1188 -19.91 -9.99 -61.25
C THR A 1188 -20.00 -9.76 -59.73
N LEU A 1189 -20.49 -8.59 -59.28
CA LEU A 1189 -20.65 -8.26 -57.86
C LEU A 1189 -21.81 -9.02 -57.20
N ASP A 1190 -22.96 -9.11 -57.87
CA ASP A 1190 -24.21 -9.78 -57.41
C ASP A 1190 -24.05 -11.30 -57.10
N LYS A 1191 -22.84 -11.88 -57.25
CA LYS A 1191 -22.52 -13.29 -56.98
C LYS A 1191 -21.58 -13.51 -55.80
N ARG A 1192 -21.10 -12.45 -55.12
CA ARG A 1192 -20.18 -12.56 -53.97
C ARG A 1192 -20.69 -11.94 -52.67
N THR A 1193 -21.94 -11.49 -52.61
CA THR A 1193 -22.60 -11.06 -51.36
C THR A 1193 -22.98 -12.25 -50.45
N ALA A 1194 -21.97 -12.98 -49.99
CA ALA A 1194 -22.05 -13.89 -48.85
C ALA A 1194 -21.24 -13.27 -47.71
N ALA A 1195 -21.74 -13.38 -46.47
CA ALA A 1195 -21.00 -12.89 -45.31
C ALA A 1195 -19.63 -13.59 -45.19
N PRO A 1196 -18.58 -12.91 -44.67
CA PRO A 1196 -17.31 -13.55 -44.37
C PRO A 1196 -17.52 -14.81 -43.52
N ARG A 1197 -16.88 -15.91 -43.91
CA ARG A 1197 -17.01 -17.20 -43.23
C ARG A 1197 -16.20 -17.15 -41.95
N MET A 1198 -16.85 -17.33 -40.80
CA MET A 1198 -16.22 -17.20 -39.49
C MET A 1198 -15.13 -18.26 -39.36
N PHE A 1199 -13.86 -17.85 -39.32
CA PHE A 1199 -12.72 -18.75 -39.17
C PHE A 1199 -12.18 -18.68 -37.74
N CYS A 1200 -11.80 -19.83 -37.19
CA CYS A 1200 -11.15 -19.92 -35.89
C CYS A 1200 -9.73 -20.47 -36.05
N ASP A 1201 -8.74 -19.58 -35.93
CA ASP A 1201 -7.30 -19.85 -36.14
C ASP A 1201 -6.74 -20.88 -35.14
N ILE A 1202 -7.39 -21.05 -33.99
CA ILE A 1202 -6.99 -21.98 -32.92
C ILE A 1202 -7.39 -23.44 -33.24
N CYS A 1203 -8.28 -23.67 -34.23
CA CYS A 1203 -8.78 -25.02 -34.54
C CYS A 1203 -8.96 -25.36 -36.04
N ASP A 1204 -8.61 -24.45 -36.96
CA ASP A 1204 -8.74 -24.60 -38.41
C ASP A 1204 -10.17 -24.94 -38.88
N ARG A 1205 -11.19 -24.29 -38.30
CA ARG A 1205 -12.60 -24.53 -38.67
C ARG A 1205 -13.33 -23.26 -39.06
N PHE A 1206 -14.16 -23.41 -40.09
CA PHE A 1206 -15.07 -22.39 -40.59
C PHE A 1206 -16.50 -22.60 -40.06
N ASP A 1207 -17.23 -21.50 -39.87
CA ASP A 1207 -18.66 -21.37 -39.58
C ASP A 1207 -19.16 -22.07 -38.29
N LEU A 1208 -18.29 -22.26 -37.29
CA LEU A 1208 -18.67 -22.92 -36.01
C LEU A 1208 -18.60 -22.02 -34.78
N HIS A 1209 -17.61 -21.14 -34.70
CA HIS A 1209 -17.39 -20.15 -33.64
C HIS A 1209 -16.33 -19.15 -34.11
N GLU A 1210 -16.25 -18.00 -33.45
CA GLU A 1210 -15.18 -17.01 -33.65
C GLU A 1210 -13.93 -17.40 -32.86
N THR A 1211 -12.76 -16.85 -33.21
CA THR A 1211 -11.48 -17.21 -32.57
C THR A 1211 -11.51 -17.00 -31.05
N GLU A 1212 -12.21 -15.97 -30.54
CA GLU A 1212 -12.34 -15.69 -29.09
C GLU A 1212 -13.19 -16.70 -28.32
N ASP A 1213 -14.14 -17.38 -28.98
CA ASP A 1213 -15.06 -18.35 -28.40
C ASP A 1213 -14.50 -19.80 -28.45
N CYS A 1214 -13.20 -19.98 -28.73
CA CYS A 1214 -12.66 -21.31 -29.02
C CYS A 1214 -12.67 -22.25 -27.80
N PRO A 1215 -13.32 -23.44 -27.86
CA PRO A 1215 -13.31 -24.39 -26.74
C PRO A 1215 -11.92 -24.93 -26.35
N ARG A 1216 -10.90 -24.73 -27.20
CA ARG A 1216 -9.48 -25.05 -26.89
C ARG A 1216 -8.79 -24.01 -26.01
N GLN A 1217 -9.33 -22.80 -25.92
CA GLN A 1217 -8.76 -21.67 -25.19
C GLN A 1217 -8.91 -21.80 -23.67
N ALA A 1218 -9.66 -22.80 -23.21
CA ALA A 1218 -9.98 -23.05 -21.80
C ALA A 1218 -9.73 -24.51 -21.36
N GLN A 1219 -8.62 -25.13 -21.77
CA GLN A 1219 -8.24 -26.46 -21.25
C GLN A 1219 -6.72 -26.69 -21.12
N ASP A 1220 -6.26 -26.78 -19.87
CA ASP A 1220 -4.88 -27.14 -19.53
C ASP A 1220 -4.53 -28.61 -19.86
N PHE A 1221 -3.23 -28.86 -19.98
CA PHE A 1221 -2.62 -30.10 -20.50
C PHE A 1221 -3.08 -31.42 -19.86
N SER A 1222 -3.44 -32.41 -20.70
CA SER A 1222 -3.01 -33.81 -20.49
C SER A 1222 -3.07 -34.72 -21.73
N ASP A 1223 -1.90 -35.27 -22.06
CA ASP A 1223 -1.54 -36.60 -22.60
C ASP A 1223 -2.40 -37.39 -23.64
N ARG A 1224 -1.67 -37.94 -24.63
CA ARG A 1224 -1.89 -39.21 -25.41
C ARG A 1224 -2.71 -39.33 -26.71
N VAL A 1225 -1.92 -39.62 -27.75
CA VAL A 1225 -2.06 -40.72 -28.76
C VAL A 1225 -3.06 -40.55 -29.93
N PRO A 1226 -2.63 -40.73 -31.20
CA PRO A 1226 -3.48 -40.64 -32.38
C PRO A 1226 -3.98 -42.00 -32.90
N GLU A 1227 -5.24 -42.05 -33.37
CA GLU A 1227 -5.74 -43.13 -34.23
C GLU A 1227 -6.26 -42.60 -35.59
N ARG A 1228 -6.32 -43.50 -36.59
CA ARG A 1228 -6.59 -43.19 -37.99
C ARG A 1228 -7.97 -43.73 -38.42
N ALA A 1229 -8.68 -43.03 -39.33
CA ALA A 1229 -8.69 -43.39 -40.77
C ALA A 1229 -9.96 -43.01 -41.58
N ALA A 1230 -9.72 -42.73 -42.87
CA ALA A 1230 -10.46 -43.21 -44.06
C ALA A 1230 -11.65 -42.43 -44.69
N LYS A 1231 -11.36 -41.89 -45.90
CA LYS A 1231 -12.16 -41.92 -47.16
C LYS A 1231 -13.34 -40.90 -47.28
N SER A 1232 -13.63 -40.28 -48.44
CA SER A 1232 -13.13 -40.48 -49.83
C SER A 1232 -13.32 -39.31 -50.82
N LYS A 1233 -12.30 -39.09 -51.68
CA LYS A 1233 -12.34 -38.67 -53.10
C LYS A 1233 -13.25 -37.50 -53.57
N LYS A 1234 -12.60 -36.45 -54.09
CA LYS A 1234 -12.33 -36.29 -55.54
C LYS A 1234 -11.13 -35.37 -55.77
N GLN A 1235 -10.58 -35.38 -56.98
CA GLN A 1235 -9.35 -34.66 -57.39
C GLN A 1235 -9.68 -33.77 -58.60
N SER A 1236 -9.20 -32.53 -58.61
CA SER A 1236 -9.29 -31.59 -59.73
C SER A 1236 -8.11 -31.77 -60.70
N VAL A 1237 -8.33 -31.43 -61.97
CA VAL A 1237 -7.32 -31.49 -63.03
C VAL A 1237 -6.61 -30.16 -63.13
N GLU A 1238 -5.29 -30.20 -63.30
CA GLU A 1238 -4.41 -29.03 -63.50
C GLU A 1238 -4.53 -28.51 -64.94
N ARG A 1239 -4.33 -27.20 -65.15
CA ARG A 1239 -4.65 -26.53 -66.42
C ARG A 1239 -3.36 -26.29 -67.24
N PRO A 1240 -3.29 -26.73 -68.51
CA PRO A 1240 -2.16 -26.45 -69.41
C PRO A 1240 -1.77 -24.96 -69.44
N TYR A 1241 -0.47 -24.71 -69.45
CA TYR A 1241 0.13 -23.37 -69.40
C TYR A 1241 1.35 -23.31 -70.32
N CYS A 1242 1.39 -22.28 -71.15
CA CYS A 1242 2.49 -22.06 -72.09
C CYS A 1242 3.49 -21.04 -71.52
N GLU A 1243 4.72 -21.48 -71.28
CA GLU A 1243 5.80 -20.63 -70.76
C GLU A 1243 6.35 -19.64 -71.82
N ASN A 1244 6.06 -19.85 -73.11
CA ASN A 1244 6.51 -18.96 -74.20
C ASN A 1244 5.58 -17.74 -74.41
N CYS A 1245 4.31 -17.80 -74.00
CA CYS A 1245 3.34 -16.71 -74.18
C CYS A 1245 2.45 -16.45 -72.95
N GLU A 1246 2.81 -17.04 -71.80
CA GLU A 1246 2.19 -16.83 -70.47
C GLU A 1246 0.66 -17.08 -70.41
N MET A 1247 0.12 -17.89 -71.34
CA MET A 1247 -1.31 -18.13 -71.48
C MET A 1247 -1.75 -19.54 -71.06
N PHE A 1248 -2.83 -19.61 -70.28
CA PHE A 1248 -3.47 -20.87 -69.84
C PHE A 1248 -4.41 -21.44 -70.92
N GLY A 1249 -4.01 -22.51 -71.60
CA GLY A 1249 -4.87 -23.22 -72.56
C GLY A 1249 -4.18 -24.22 -73.47
N HIS A 1250 -2.87 -24.12 -73.64
CA HIS A 1250 -1.99 -25.07 -74.33
C HIS A 1250 -0.68 -25.18 -73.54
N ASP A 1251 0.12 -26.21 -73.81
CA ASP A 1251 1.49 -26.33 -73.25
C ASP A 1251 2.51 -25.71 -74.22
N THR A 1252 3.69 -25.37 -73.72
CA THR A 1252 4.76 -24.65 -74.44
C THR A 1252 5.19 -25.26 -75.78
N GLY A 1253 4.96 -26.57 -75.99
CA GLY A 1253 5.29 -27.26 -77.24
C GLY A 1253 4.33 -27.03 -78.42
N ASP A 1254 3.13 -26.47 -78.17
CA ASP A 1254 2.11 -26.18 -79.19
C ASP A 1254 1.97 -24.67 -79.50
N CYS A 1255 2.96 -23.86 -79.10
CA CYS A 1255 3.00 -22.42 -79.36
C CYS A 1255 3.51 -22.11 -80.78
N ASP A 1256 2.95 -21.11 -81.46
CA ASP A 1256 3.37 -20.69 -82.81
C ASP A 1256 4.29 -19.45 -82.70
N ASP A 1257 5.58 -19.62 -83.03
CA ASP A 1257 6.66 -18.63 -82.84
C ASP A 1257 6.51 -17.33 -83.67
N ALA A 1258 5.38 -17.16 -84.39
CA ALA A 1258 5.17 -16.06 -85.35
C ALA A 1258 4.39 -14.84 -84.80
N GLU A 1259 3.71 -14.93 -83.65
CA GLU A 1259 2.85 -13.87 -83.10
C GLU A 1259 3.28 -13.36 -81.71
N THR A 1260 4.53 -12.91 -81.58
CA THR A 1260 5.00 -12.08 -80.44
C THR A 1260 5.27 -10.64 -80.87
N PHE A 1261 4.89 -9.68 -80.01
CA PHE A 1261 5.02 -8.23 -80.21
C PHE A 1261 5.29 -7.53 -78.88
#